data_AF-A0A7J7HHV7-F1
#
_entry.id   AF-A0A7J7HHV7-F1
#
_cell.length_a   1.000
_cell.length_b   1.000
_cell.length_c   1.000
_cell.angle_alpha   90.00
_cell.angle_beta   90.00
_cell.angle_gamma   90.00
#
_symmetry.space_group_name_H-M   'P 1'
#
loop_
_entity.id
_entity.type
_entity.pdbx_description
1 polymer ?
#
loop_
_entity_poly.entity_id
_entity_poly.type
_entity_poly.pdbx_seq_one_letter_code
_entity_poly.pdbx_strand_id
1 'polypeptide(L)'
;MPPGAVSLDDVDLDQVSVEYVLGCVKKGGMLELSEAIRDYHDSTLFPHMINNMGSTDEFFLVTNSESSGSPPKRAPPSAPLFTPSPIMPSLLKSQSLSSTHVEESLDSMHVEESLNSTQVQELSVDDIDDFEDDDDLEEVDSRRTSRRIPNDASDLALGLPSFATGVSDDDLRETAYEILLAGAGAAGGLIIPTKEKKKEKRSRFMRKLGRSKTENVVYQSQNATGLVGLLETMRVQMEISEAMDIRTRQGLLNALVGKVGKRMDTLLIPLELLCCISRTEFPDKKAYIRWQKRQLNMLEEGLLNHPIVGFGESGRKASELRILLAKIEESESLPSSTGELQRTECLRSLREICIPLAERPARGDLTGEVCHWADGYHLNVRLYEKLLLSVFDVLDEGKLTEEVEEILELLKSTWRILGITETIHYICYAWVLFRQFVITSEQGILQHAIEQLKKIPLKEQRGPQERLQLKSLLSRVEREEGVREFTFLQSFLLPIKKWADKQLGDYHLHFCEGSALMEDIVSVAMLSRRLLLEEPEMAVQSVTDRDQIETYIALSIKNAFTRTLQEVETTADARNEHPLALLAEQTKNLLKKDDTMFLPILSQRHPQATVVSASLLHKLYGNKLKPFIDGAEHLTEDVVSVFPAADSLEQYVMALIMSVCEDATAEVYFRKLTLYKKALEYGEQKFGKWIKSNG
;
A
#
# COMPACT_ATOMS: atom_id res chain seq x y z
N MET A 1 17.29 6.77 -50.88
CA MET A 1 16.21 5.79 -50.69
C MET A 1 16.73 4.42 -51.08
N PRO A 2 16.40 3.35 -50.35
CA PRO A 2 16.79 1.98 -50.72
C PRO A 2 16.20 1.57 -52.09
N PRO A 3 16.86 0.68 -52.84
CA PRO A 3 16.35 0.21 -54.12
C PRO A 3 14.94 -0.38 -53.98
N GLY A 4 13.96 0.21 -54.69
CA GLY A 4 12.56 -0.22 -54.66
C GLY A 4 11.62 0.65 -53.82
N ALA A 5 12.14 1.54 -52.97
CA ALA A 5 11.32 2.50 -52.22
C ALA A 5 11.08 3.79 -53.02
N VAL A 6 9.81 4.18 -53.16
CA VAL A 6 9.38 5.40 -53.88
C VAL A 6 8.99 6.51 -52.90
N SER A 7 8.56 6.15 -51.69
CA SER A 7 8.32 7.05 -50.56
C SER A 7 8.94 6.53 -49.26
N LEU A 8 8.94 7.35 -48.20
CA LEU A 8 9.37 6.95 -46.85
C LEU A 8 8.44 5.89 -46.22
N ASP A 9 7.19 5.80 -46.66
CA ASP A 9 6.25 4.78 -46.17
C ASP A 9 6.62 3.36 -46.67
N ASP A 10 7.46 3.28 -47.72
CA ASP A 10 7.99 2.02 -48.25
C ASP A 10 9.25 1.54 -47.49
N VAL A 11 9.67 2.26 -46.44
CA VAL A 11 10.88 1.97 -45.67
C VAL A 11 10.50 1.53 -44.26
N ASP A 12 10.89 0.32 -43.89
CA ASP A 12 10.78 -0.19 -42.52
C ASP A 12 11.79 0.54 -41.61
N LEU A 13 11.30 1.51 -40.83
CA LEU A 13 12.12 2.36 -39.96
C LEU A 13 12.77 1.58 -38.81
N ASP A 14 12.23 0.41 -38.45
CA ASP A 14 12.79 -0.44 -37.41
C ASP A 14 14.10 -1.11 -37.83
N GLN A 15 14.42 -1.07 -39.14
CA GLN A 15 15.65 -1.59 -39.72
C GLN A 15 16.64 -0.50 -40.13
N VAL A 16 16.51 0.71 -39.58
CA VAL A 16 17.38 1.86 -39.89
C VAL A 16 18.31 2.15 -38.71
N SER A 17 19.62 2.21 -38.94
CA SER A 17 20.61 2.51 -37.89
C SER A 17 20.45 3.94 -37.38
N VAL A 18 20.06 4.08 -36.11
CA VAL A 18 19.90 5.36 -35.42
C VAL A 18 21.26 6.07 -35.31
N GLU A 19 22.34 5.34 -35.07
CA GLU A 19 23.68 5.90 -34.91
C GLU A 19 24.21 6.50 -36.23
N TYR A 20 23.98 5.82 -37.35
CA TYR A 20 24.30 6.34 -38.68
C TYR A 20 23.50 7.62 -39.00
N VAL A 21 22.21 7.65 -38.66
CA VAL A 21 21.35 8.83 -38.85
C VAL A 21 21.86 10.01 -38.02
N LEU A 22 22.16 9.79 -36.74
CA LEU A 22 22.71 10.80 -35.84
C LEU A 22 24.09 11.30 -36.32
N GLY A 23 24.92 10.40 -36.85
CA GLY A 23 26.20 10.73 -37.48
C GLY A 23 26.05 11.65 -38.68
N CYS A 24 25.07 11.40 -39.55
CA CYS A 24 24.76 12.26 -40.70
C CYS A 24 24.27 13.64 -40.26
N VAL A 25 23.40 13.70 -39.25
CA VAL A 25 22.90 14.96 -38.68
C VAL A 25 24.04 15.78 -38.07
N LYS A 26 24.92 15.16 -37.28
CA LYS A 26 26.09 15.84 -36.68
C LYS A 26 27.08 16.36 -37.73
N LYS A 27 27.24 15.65 -38.85
CA LYS A 27 28.15 16.03 -39.95
C LYS A 27 27.50 16.95 -40.99
N GLY A 28 26.20 17.25 -40.86
CA GLY A 28 25.44 18.02 -41.86
C GLY A 28 25.37 17.35 -43.24
N GLY A 29 25.52 16.03 -43.29
CA GLY A 29 25.56 15.24 -44.52
C GLY A 29 24.16 14.85 -45.02
N MET A 30 24.06 14.49 -46.30
CA MET A 30 22.84 13.93 -46.89
C MET A 30 22.60 12.52 -46.32
N LEU A 31 21.39 12.26 -45.80
CA LEU A 31 21.03 10.97 -45.23
C LEU A 31 20.72 9.95 -46.34
N GLU A 32 21.57 8.93 -46.49
CA GLU A 32 21.29 7.78 -47.34
C GLU A 32 20.69 6.61 -46.53
N LEU A 33 19.36 6.46 -46.60
CA LEU A 33 18.64 5.38 -45.90
C LEU A 33 19.10 3.98 -46.30
N SER A 34 19.59 3.79 -47.53
CA SER A 34 20.14 2.51 -47.99
C SER A 34 21.39 2.10 -47.20
N GLU A 35 22.21 3.10 -46.84
CA GLU A 35 23.43 2.88 -46.06
C GLU A 35 23.09 2.73 -44.57
N ALA A 36 22.12 3.49 -44.06
CA ALA A 36 21.62 3.34 -42.70
C ALA A 36 21.02 1.96 -42.41
N ILE A 37 20.32 1.36 -43.38
CA ILE A 37 19.76 0.00 -43.25
C ILE A 37 20.88 -1.05 -43.29
N ARG A 38 21.87 -0.86 -44.17
CA ARG A 38 23.03 -1.75 -44.23
C ARG A 38 23.82 -1.72 -42.91
N ASP A 39 24.07 -0.53 -42.37
CA ASP A 39 24.77 -0.33 -41.08
C ASP A 39 24.03 -1.00 -39.91
N TYR A 40 22.70 -0.93 -39.89
CA TYR A 40 21.87 -1.64 -38.91
C TYR A 40 22.17 -3.14 -38.92
N HIS A 41 22.09 -3.79 -40.08
CA HIS A 41 22.32 -5.22 -40.21
C HIS A 41 23.78 -5.62 -39.97
N ASP A 42 24.75 -4.81 -40.40
CA ASP A 42 26.17 -5.05 -40.17
C ASP A 42 26.54 -4.96 -38.67
N SER A 43 25.85 -4.09 -37.91
CA SER A 43 26.07 -3.92 -36.46
C SER A 43 25.49 -5.05 -35.60
N THR A 44 24.46 -5.78 -36.07
CA THR A 44 23.87 -6.91 -35.32
C THR A 44 24.81 -8.12 -35.17
N LEU A 45 25.90 -8.17 -35.93
CA LEU A 45 26.86 -9.28 -35.93
C LEU A 45 28.01 -9.11 -34.93
N PHE A 46 28.13 -7.97 -34.23
CA PHE A 46 29.20 -7.69 -33.25
C PHE A 46 28.68 -6.96 -32.01
N PRO A 47 29.22 -7.22 -30.80
CA PRO A 47 28.89 -6.42 -29.62
C PRO A 47 29.31 -4.96 -29.82
N HIS A 48 28.40 -4.01 -29.56
CA HIS A 48 28.66 -2.58 -29.66
C HIS A 48 29.82 -2.17 -28.72
N MET A 49 30.97 -1.80 -29.30
CA MET A 49 32.01 -1.05 -28.60
C MET A 49 31.91 0.41 -29.01
N ILE A 50 31.33 1.23 -28.13
CA ILE A 50 31.31 2.68 -28.26
C ILE A 50 32.73 3.20 -28.04
N ASN A 51 33.48 3.37 -29.12
CA ASN A 51 34.72 4.14 -29.12
C ASN A 51 34.51 5.41 -29.95
N ASN A 52 34.05 6.49 -29.31
CA ASN A 52 34.54 7.83 -29.64
C ASN A 52 34.21 8.89 -28.57
N MET A 53 35.26 9.25 -27.84
CA MET A 53 35.77 10.62 -27.65
C MET A 53 34.76 11.72 -27.22
N GLY A 54 34.69 11.93 -25.90
CA GLY A 54 34.73 13.28 -25.32
C GLY A 54 33.40 13.93 -24.90
N SER A 55 32.84 13.51 -23.77
CA SER A 55 32.29 14.39 -22.72
C SER A 55 31.96 13.54 -21.48
N THR A 56 32.50 13.95 -20.33
CA THR A 56 32.52 13.25 -19.05
C THR A 56 31.20 13.30 -18.30
N ASP A 57 30.58 12.15 -18.06
CA ASP A 57 30.11 11.65 -16.75
C ASP A 57 29.28 10.37 -16.92
N GLU A 58 29.97 9.22 -17.11
CA GLU A 58 29.34 7.91 -16.97
C GLU A 58 30.31 6.96 -16.24
N PHE A 59 29.85 6.42 -15.11
CA PHE A 59 30.62 5.50 -14.27
C PHE A 59 30.45 4.07 -14.77
N PHE A 60 31.54 3.45 -15.22
CA PHE A 60 31.60 2.01 -15.43
C PHE A 60 32.46 1.35 -14.34
N LEU A 61 32.00 0.21 -13.83
CA LEU A 61 32.75 -0.65 -12.93
C LEU A 61 33.99 -1.17 -13.68
N VAL A 62 35.16 -0.62 -13.33
CA VAL A 62 36.46 -1.11 -13.79
C VAL A 62 36.73 -2.44 -13.10
N THR A 63 36.44 -3.56 -13.74
CA THR A 63 36.97 -4.86 -13.33
C THR A 63 38.35 -5.05 -13.94
N ASN A 64 39.41 -4.86 -13.14
CA ASN A 64 40.78 -5.18 -13.54
C ASN A 64 40.91 -6.70 -13.76
N SER A 65 41.05 -7.14 -15.02
CA SER A 65 41.15 -8.57 -15.37
C SER A 65 42.36 -9.27 -14.76
N GLU A 66 43.38 -8.52 -14.32
CA GLU A 66 44.58 -9.06 -13.67
C GLU A 66 44.39 -9.34 -12.16
N SER A 67 43.28 -8.88 -11.56
CA SER A 67 42.96 -9.09 -10.13
C SER A 67 41.93 -10.19 -9.88
N SER A 68 41.34 -10.77 -10.92
CA SER A 68 40.37 -11.86 -10.78
C SER A 68 41.12 -13.19 -10.68
N GLY A 69 41.30 -13.68 -9.46
CA GLY A 69 41.90 -14.98 -9.19
C GLY A 69 41.18 -16.14 -9.90
N SER A 70 41.88 -17.26 -10.06
CA SER A 70 41.36 -18.45 -10.75
C SER A 70 40.04 -18.96 -10.14
N PRO A 71 39.13 -19.52 -10.95
CA PRO A 71 37.85 -20.06 -10.47
C PRO A 71 38.05 -21.14 -9.39
N PRO A 72 37.11 -21.26 -8.42
CA PRO A 72 37.19 -22.28 -7.38
C PRO A 72 37.22 -23.69 -8.00
N LYS A 73 38.22 -24.50 -7.64
CA LYS A 73 38.39 -25.89 -8.12
C LYS A 73 37.44 -26.90 -7.45
N ARG A 74 36.30 -26.45 -6.92
CA ARG A 74 35.35 -27.33 -6.21
C ARG A 74 34.22 -27.69 -7.16
N ALA A 75 33.97 -28.98 -7.34
CA ALA A 75 32.82 -29.44 -8.11
C ALA A 75 31.51 -28.96 -7.43
N PRO A 76 30.49 -28.56 -8.22
CA PRO A 76 29.20 -28.17 -7.68
C PRO A 76 28.53 -29.36 -6.96
N PRO A 77 27.73 -29.12 -5.91
CA PRO A 77 27.02 -30.18 -5.20
C PRO A 77 25.99 -30.86 -6.11
N SER A 78 25.91 -32.19 -6.04
CA SER A 78 24.98 -32.99 -6.84
C SER A 78 23.52 -32.73 -6.45
N ALA A 79 22.67 -32.45 -7.45
CA ALA A 79 21.23 -32.32 -7.26
C ALA A 79 20.59 -33.67 -6.86
N PRO A 80 19.56 -33.70 -5.99
CA PRO A 80 18.86 -34.94 -5.64
C PRO A 80 18.07 -35.48 -6.84
N LEU A 81 18.28 -36.75 -7.15
CA LEU A 81 17.48 -37.52 -8.10
C LEU A 81 16.06 -37.74 -7.55
N PHE A 82 15.06 -37.27 -8.29
CA PHE A 82 13.66 -37.64 -8.10
C PHE A 82 13.47 -39.12 -8.43
N THR A 83 13.04 -39.92 -7.45
CA THR A 83 12.45 -41.24 -7.67
C THR A 83 10.96 -41.20 -7.30
N PRO A 84 10.03 -41.59 -8.18
CA PRO A 84 8.61 -41.66 -7.85
C PRO A 84 8.33 -42.90 -6.99
N SER A 85 7.50 -42.75 -5.96
CA SER A 85 6.98 -43.87 -5.16
C SER A 85 5.48 -44.09 -5.39
N PRO A 86 4.98 -45.34 -5.25
CA PRO A 86 3.80 -45.81 -5.97
C PRO A 86 2.47 -45.65 -5.21
N ILE A 87 1.40 -45.82 -5.99
CA ILE A 87 -0.03 -45.67 -5.67
C ILE A 87 -0.58 -46.86 -4.86
N MET A 88 -1.60 -46.59 -4.01
CA MET A 88 -2.78 -47.40 -3.59
C MET A 88 -2.84 -47.78 -2.08
N PRO A 89 -4.04 -48.03 -1.48
CA PRO A 89 -5.29 -47.25 -1.51
C PRO A 89 -6.03 -47.18 -0.12
N SER A 90 -6.92 -46.20 0.03
CA SER A 90 -8.15 -46.12 0.86
C SER A 90 -8.37 -47.02 2.10
N LEU A 91 -8.79 -46.42 3.23
CA LEU A 91 -9.97 -46.90 3.99
C LEU A 91 -10.51 -45.89 5.01
N LEU A 92 -11.80 -45.57 4.85
CA LEU A 92 -12.68 -44.89 5.80
C LEU A 92 -12.89 -45.72 7.07
N LYS A 93 -12.94 -45.06 8.23
CA LYS A 93 -13.95 -45.41 9.26
C LYS A 93 -14.20 -44.26 10.23
N SER A 94 -15.47 -43.89 10.27
CA SER A 94 -16.15 -43.16 11.33
C SER A 94 -16.05 -43.87 12.67
N GLN A 95 -16.00 -43.13 13.78
CA GLN A 95 -16.74 -43.45 15.00
C GLN A 95 -16.81 -42.26 15.97
N SER A 96 -18.05 -41.88 16.27
CA SER A 96 -18.51 -41.16 17.45
C SER A 96 -18.14 -41.88 18.76
N LEU A 97 -17.95 -41.14 19.86
CA LEU A 97 -18.69 -41.31 21.13
C LEU A 97 -18.23 -40.33 22.21
N SER A 98 -19.22 -39.94 22.99
CA SER A 98 -19.30 -39.03 24.14
C SER A 98 -18.89 -39.66 25.48
N SER A 99 -18.57 -38.78 26.45
CA SER A 99 -18.57 -38.93 27.93
C SER A 99 -17.68 -40.05 28.52
N THR A 100 -16.93 -39.86 29.62
CA THR A 100 -17.45 -39.61 30.99
C THR A 100 -16.25 -39.37 31.93
N HIS A 101 -16.40 -38.37 32.82
CA HIS A 101 -15.87 -38.21 34.19
C HIS A 101 -14.56 -38.89 34.65
N VAL A 102 -13.67 -38.06 35.20
CA VAL A 102 -13.00 -38.31 36.49
C VAL A 102 -13.02 -37.00 37.29
N GLU A 103 -13.66 -37.03 38.46
CA GLU A 103 -13.57 -36.01 39.51
C GLU A 103 -12.49 -36.42 40.52
N GLU A 104 -11.76 -35.44 41.04
CA GLU A 104 -11.24 -35.32 42.41
C GLU A 104 -10.44 -33.99 42.45
N SER A 105 -10.51 -33.07 43.40
CA SER A 105 -11.44 -32.71 44.49
C SER A 105 -10.84 -31.46 45.17
N LEU A 106 -11.69 -30.54 45.66
CA LEU A 106 -11.47 -29.62 46.81
C LEU A 106 -10.47 -28.43 46.63
N ASP A 107 -10.72 -27.18 47.04
CA ASP A 107 -11.85 -26.55 47.75
C ASP A 107 -11.74 -24.99 47.72
N SER A 108 -12.93 -24.37 47.86
CA SER A 108 -13.35 -23.04 48.35
C SER A 108 -12.47 -21.77 48.25
N MET A 109 -12.89 -20.77 47.46
CA MET A 109 -13.78 -19.63 47.78
C MET A 109 -13.15 -18.49 48.58
N HIS A 110 -13.08 -17.29 47.98
CA HIS A 110 -13.56 -16.05 48.62
C HIS A 110 -14.10 -15.08 47.56
N VAL A 111 -15.32 -14.62 47.83
CA VAL A 111 -16.08 -13.56 47.16
C VAL A 111 -15.70 -12.24 47.83
N GLU A 112 -15.40 -11.19 47.06
CA GLU A 112 -15.69 -9.78 47.38
C GLU A 112 -15.90 -9.06 46.03
N GLU A 113 -17.12 -8.67 45.66
CA GLU A 113 -17.80 -7.41 46.00
C GLU A 113 -17.06 -6.13 45.56
N SER A 114 -17.81 -5.37 44.76
CA SER A 114 -17.47 -4.14 44.05
C SER A 114 -17.05 -2.99 44.96
N LEU A 115 -15.97 -2.28 44.59
CA LEU A 115 -15.82 -0.85 44.88
C LEU A 115 -15.12 -0.13 43.71
N ASN A 116 -15.78 0.92 43.22
CA ASN A 116 -15.25 1.92 42.30
C ASN A 116 -13.95 2.53 42.85
N SER A 117 -12.88 2.52 42.06
CA SER A 117 -11.77 3.47 42.23
C SER A 117 -11.12 3.74 40.88
N THR A 118 -11.23 4.99 40.44
CA THR A 118 -10.56 5.55 39.27
C THR A 118 -9.07 5.64 39.57
N GLN A 119 -8.27 4.64 39.18
CA GLN A 119 -6.81 4.76 39.15
C GLN A 119 -6.33 4.64 37.71
N VAL A 120 -5.83 5.77 37.22
CA VAL A 120 -5.11 5.91 35.97
C VAL A 120 -3.80 5.15 36.13
N GLN A 121 -3.65 4.01 35.46
CA GLN A 121 -2.37 3.32 35.33
C GLN A 121 -1.58 4.03 34.22
N GLU A 122 -0.92 5.14 34.56
CA GLU A 122 0.15 5.73 33.74
C GLU A 122 1.37 4.79 33.81
N LEU A 123 2.01 4.54 32.66
CA LEU A 123 3.27 3.78 32.58
C LEU A 123 4.27 4.37 33.57
N SER A 124 4.72 3.56 34.52
CA SER A 124 5.70 3.98 35.50
C SER A 124 7.09 3.97 34.87
N VAL A 125 7.90 4.96 35.25
CA VAL A 125 9.30 5.16 34.82
C VAL A 125 10.21 3.93 35.04
N ASP A 126 9.74 2.95 35.82
CA ASP A 126 10.41 1.69 36.12
C ASP A 126 10.29 0.64 34.99
N ASP A 127 9.38 0.80 34.00
CA ASP A 127 9.20 -0.15 32.89
C ASP A 127 10.20 0.07 31.72
N ILE A 128 11.26 0.87 31.93
CA ILE A 128 12.22 1.27 30.89
C ILE A 128 13.58 0.53 31.05
N ASP A 129 13.74 -0.35 32.03
CA ASP A 129 15.06 -0.84 32.46
C ASP A 129 15.60 -2.11 31.76
N ASP A 130 14.94 -2.63 30.72
CA ASP A 130 15.47 -3.77 29.95
C ASP A 130 15.84 -3.36 28.51
N PHE A 131 17.08 -2.90 28.27
CA PHE A 131 17.70 -3.03 26.93
C PHE A 131 19.23 -3.11 27.05
N GLU A 132 19.76 -4.29 26.70
CA GLU A 132 21.19 -4.56 26.44
C GLU A 132 21.53 -4.11 25.00
N ASP A 133 22.72 -3.54 24.82
CA ASP A 133 23.22 -2.78 23.64
C ASP A 133 23.62 -3.64 22.40
N ASP A 134 22.93 -4.73 22.04
CA ASP A 134 23.49 -5.69 21.03
C ASP A 134 22.82 -5.80 19.64
N ASP A 135 21.78 -5.04 19.29
CA ASP A 135 21.12 -5.16 17.96
C ASP A 135 21.19 -3.91 17.05
N ASP A 136 21.80 -2.80 17.48
CA ASP A 136 21.68 -1.48 16.82
C ASP A 136 22.48 -1.30 15.51
N LEU A 137 23.34 -2.25 15.13
CA LEU A 137 24.21 -2.10 13.96
C LEU A 137 23.59 -2.59 12.64
N GLU A 138 22.66 -3.55 12.67
CA GLU A 138 22.03 -4.06 11.43
C GLU A 138 20.93 -3.12 10.89
N GLU A 139 20.29 -2.32 11.75
CA GLU A 139 19.18 -1.45 11.33
C GLU A 139 19.67 -0.22 10.54
N VAL A 140 20.90 0.25 10.78
CA VAL A 140 21.46 1.45 10.16
C VAL A 140 21.83 1.24 8.68
N ASP A 141 22.28 0.02 8.32
CA ASP A 141 22.64 -0.31 6.94
C ASP A 141 21.41 -0.53 6.04
N SER A 142 20.30 -1.02 6.59
CA SER A 142 19.03 -1.14 5.86
C SER A 142 18.49 0.24 5.40
N ARG A 143 18.74 1.29 6.19
CA ARG A 143 18.22 2.65 5.97
C ARG A 143 19.04 3.49 4.98
N ARG A 144 20.35 3.23 4.81
CA ARG A 144 21.15 3.86 3.74
C ARG A 144 20.65 3.46 2.35
N THR A 145 20.08 2.27 2.22
CA THR A 145 19.54 1.74 0.96
C THR A 145 18.16 2.32 0.62
N SER A 146 17.41 2.80 1.62
CA SER A 146 16.05 3.35 1.45
C SER A 146 16.01 4.76 0.86
N ARG A 147 17.07 5.57 1.00
CA ARG A 147 17.14 6.95 0.47
C ARG A 147 17.15 7.07 -1.07
N ARG A 148 17.02 5.97 -1.81
CA ARG A 148 17.14 5.96 -3.29
C ARG A 148 15.89 5.46 -4.03
N ILE A 149 14.76 5.24 -3.37
CA ILE A 149 13.53 4.76 -4.02
C ILE A 149 12.43 5.81 -3.82
N PRO A 150 11.77 6.30 -4.88
CA PRO A 150 10.56 7.12 -4.74
C PRO A 150 9.52 6.31 -3.96
N ASN A 151 8.94 6.92 -2.92
CA ASN A 151 8.01 6.34 -1.93
C ASN A 151 7.45 4.96 -2.28
N ASP A 152 8.12 3.90 -1.82
CA ASP A 152 7.65 2.53 -2.04
C ASP A 152 6.40 2.27 -1.19
N ALA A 153 5.25 2.18 -1.86
CA ALA A 153 3.95 1.85 -1.24
C ALA A 153 3.76 0.34 -1.01
N SER A 154 4.82 -0.47 -1.13
CA SER A 154 4.81 -1.91 -0.82
C SER A 154 4.39 -2.19 0.64
N ASP A 155 4.75 -1.30 1.57
CA ASP A 155 4.32 -1.32 2.98
C ASP A 155 2.79 -1.26 3.15
N LEU A 156 2.06 -0.79 2.12
CA LEU A 156 0.60 -0.69 2.11
C LEU A 156 -0.11 -1.84 1.37
N ALA A 157 0.61 -2.90 0.97
CA ALA A 157 0.01 -4.06 0.33
C ALA A 157 -1.11 -4.66 1.20
N LEU A 158 -2.28 -4.86 0.59
CA LEU A 158 -3.44 -5.43 1.26
C LEU A 158 -3.16 -6.85 1.75
N GLY A 159 -3.74 -7.21 2.89
CA GLY A 159 -3.73 -8.58 3.41
C GLY A 159 -4.67 -9.52 2.64
N LEU A 160 -4.60 -9.55 1.30
CA LEU A 160 -5.43 -10.38 0.43
C LEU A 160 -4.58 -11.44 -0.30
N PRO A 161 -5.08 -12.66 -0.51
CA PRO A 161 -4.39 -13.69 -1.29
C PRO A 161 -4.37 -13.35 -2.78
N SER A 162 -3.41 -13.96 -3.50
CA SER A 162 -3.35 -13.92 -4.96
C SER A 162 -4.45 -14.77 -5.61
N PHE A 163 -4.93 -14.34 -6.77
CA PHE A 163 -5.89 -15.10 -7.58
C PHE A 163 -5.28 -16.39 -8.15
N ALA A 164 -6.02 -17.50 -8.10
CA ALA A 164 -5.53 -18.82 -8.52
C ALA A 164 -5.28 -18.92 -10.04
N THR A 165 -6.04 -18.14 -10.83
CA THR A 165 -5.93 -18.08 -12.29
C THR A 165 -4.85 -17.11 -12.79
N GLY A 166 -4.20 -16.35 -11.88
CA GLY A 166 -3.17 -15.37 -12.24
C GLY A 166 -3.72 -14.12 -12.92
N VAL A 167 -4.94 -13.70 -12.59
CA VAL A 167 -5.58 -12.47 -13.07
C VAL A 167 -4.66 -11.26 -12.86
N SER A 168 -4.43 -10.51 -13.94
CA SER A 168 -3.60 -9.32 -13.92
C SER A 168 -4.36 -8.05 -13.49
N ASP A 169 -3.62 -6.97 -13.25
CA ASP A 169 -4.20 -5.68 -12.92
C ASP A 169 -5.04 -5.09 -14.07
N ASP A 170 -4.57 -5.27 -15.31
CA ASP A 170 -5.30 -4.91 -16.53
C ASP A 170 -6.60 -5.71 -16.65
N ASP A 171 -6.57 -7.00 -16.32
CA ASP A 171 -7.78 -7.84 -16.35
C ASP A 171 -8.83 -7.36 -15.37
N LEU A 172 -8.44 -6.97 -14.15
CA LEU A 172 -9.34 -6.39 -13.16
C LEU A 172 -9.87 -5.03 -13.63
N ARG A 173 -9.02 -4.16 -14.19
CA ARG A 173 -9.41 -2.82 -14.66
C ARG A 173 -10.43 -2.91 -15.79
N GLU A 174 -10.15 -3.74 -16.79
CA GLU A 174 -11.06 -3.95 -17.92
C GLU A 174 -12.39 -4.58 -17.48
N THR A 175 -12.36 -5.57 -16.57
CA THR A 175 -13.59 -6.19 -16.03
C THR A 175 -14.38 -5.22 -15.16
N ALA A 176 -13.72 -4.39 -14.35
CA ALA A 176 -14.36 -3.36 -13.55
C ALA A 176 -15.11 -2.36 -14.44
N TYR A 177 -14.54 -1.95 -15.58
CA TYR A 177 -15.23 -1.12 -16.55
C TYR A 177 -16.45 -1.82 -17.18
N GLU A 178 -16.34 -3.11 -17.49
CA GLU A 178 -17.49 -3.92 -17.97
C GLU A 178 -18.63 -3.94 -16.93
N ILE A 179 -18.31 -4.05 -15.65
CA ILE A 179 -19.27 -3.98 -14.53
C ILE A 179 -19.87 -2.59 -14.40
N LEU A 180 -19.07 -1.53 -14.55
CA LEU A 180 -19.55 -0.15 -14.53
C LEU A 180 -20.57 0.10 -15.64
N LEU A 181 -20.27 -0.31 -16.87
CA LEU A 181 -21.21 -0.20 -17.99
C LEU A 181 -22.48 -1.00 -17.74
N ALA A 182 -22.35 -2.18 -17.12
CA ALA A 182 -23.49 -2.99 -16.77
C ALA A 182 -24.37 -2.33 -15.70
N GLY A 183 -23.77 -1.76 -14.65
CA GLY A 183 -24.48 -1.01 -13.61
C GLY A 183 -25.16 0.25 -14.14
N ALA A 184 -24.47 1.00 -15.00
CA ALA A 184 -24.97 2.25 -15.58
C ALA A 184 -26.05 2.04 -16.66
N GLY A 185 -26.19 0.83 -17.23
CA GLY A 185 -27.05 0.61 -18.38
C GLY A 185 -28.54 0.85 -18.13
N ALA A 186 -29.03 0.63 -16.90
CA ALA A 186 -30.41 0.97 -16.52
C ALA A 186 -30.70 2.49 -16.57
N ALA A 187 -29.66 3.33 -16.40
CA ALA A 187 -29.72 4.78 -16.49
C ALA A 187 -29.44 5.30 -17.92
N GLY A 188 -29.43 4.42 -18.93
CA GLY A 188 -29.08 4.77 -20.31
C GLY A 188 -27.58 4.79 -20.58
N GLY A 189 -26.77 4.21 -19.70
CA GLY A 189 -25.31 4.17 -19.82
C GLY A 189 -24.77 3.29 -20.96
N LEU A 190 -25.61 2.61 -21.74
CA LEU A 190 -25.21 1.78 -22.89
C LEU A 190 -25.38 2.44 -24.27
N ILE A 191 -25.60 3.76 -24.32
CA ILE A 191 -25.63 4.48 -25.60
C ILE A 191 -24.27 4.29 -26.29
N ILE A 192 -24.30 3.82 -27.54
CA ILE A 192 -23.09 3.60 -28.35
C ILE A 192 -22.67 4.95 -28.94
N PRO A 193 -21.41 5.39 -28.73
CA PRO A 193 -20.89 6.59 -29.38
C PRO A 193 -21.00 6.46 -30.90
N THR A 194 -21.77 7.33 -31.54
CA THR A 194 -21.82 7.36 -33.00
C THR A 194 -20.51 7.96 -33.51
N LYS A 195 -19.75 7.21 -34.33
CA LYS A 195 -18.66 7.80 -35.11
C LYS A 195 -19.23 8.92 -35.97
N GLU A 196 -19.09 10.17 -35.54
CA GLU A 196 -19.27 11.29 -36.44
C GLU A 196 -18.30 11.08 -37.59
N LYS A 197 -18.85 10.84 -38.79
CA LYS A 197 -18.05 10.72 -40.01
C LYS A 197 -17.18 11.97 -40.08
N LYS A 198 -15.87 11.77 -39.98
CA LYS A 198 -14.80 12.73 -40.30
C LYS A 198 -15.28 13.61 -41.46
N LYS A 199 -15.81 14.79 -41.15
CA LYS A 199 -16.08 15.82 -42.14
C LYS A 199 -14.70 16.19 -42.65
N GLU A 200 -14.41 15.82 -43.90
CA GLU A 200 -13.13 16.05 -44.58
C GLU A 200 -12.60 17.46 -44.26
N LYS A 201 -11.64 17.56 -43.33
CA LYS A 201 -10.88 18.80 -43.12
C LYS A 201 -9.82 18.87 -44.20
N ARG A 202 -10.26 19.25 -45.39
CA ARG A 202 -9.38 19.73 -46.46
C ARG A 202 -8.73 21.03 -45.99
N SER A 203 -7.41 20.98 -45.89
CA SER A 203 -6.45 22.10 -45.96
C SER A 203 -6.63 23.30 -45.01
N ARG A 204 -5.67 23.45 -44.08
CA ARG A 204 -4.88 24.69 -43.93
C ARG A 204 -3.62 24.40 -43.12
N PHE A 205 -2.65 23.81 -43.82
CA PHE A 205 -1.25 24.00 -43.47
C PHE A 205 -0.88 25.49 -43.67
N MET A 206 -0.02 25.99 -42.78
CA MET A 206 0.72 27.26 -42.82
C MET A 206 0.00 28.56 -42.38
N ARG A 207 0.14 28.89 -41.09
CA ARG A 207 0.41 30.28 -40.67
C ARG A 207 1.38 30.34 -39.48
N LYS A 208 2.65 30.49 -39.84
CA LYS A 208 3.80 31.11 -39.16
C LYS A 208 3.68 31.50 -37.68
N LEU A 209 4.63 30.96 -36.91
CA LEU A 209 5.54 31.61 -35.95
C LEU A 209 5.09 33.00 -35.42
N GLY A 210 4.57 33.00 -34.20
CA GLY A 210 4.37 34.20 -33.38
C GLY A 210 4.32 33.82 -31.90
N ARG A 211 5.36 34.19 -31.15
CA ARG A 211 5.40 34.13 -29.68
C ARG A 211 4.25 34.97 -29.10
N SER A 212 3.38 34.37 -28.30
CA SER A 212 2.65 35.06 -27.23
C SER A 212 2.20 34.07 -26.16
N LYS A 213 2.09 34.62 -24.95
CA LYS A 213 1.94 34.02 -23.62
C LYS A 213 0.66 33.22 -23.43
N THR A 214 0.78 32.19 -22.58
CA THR A 214 -0.22 31.62 -21.65
C THR A 214 -1.68 31.60 -22.12
N GLU A 215 -2.10 30.44 -22.62
CA GLU A 215 -3.49 30.00 -22.55
C GLU A 215 -3.49 28.46 -22.49
N ASN A 216 -4.13 27.91 -21.46
CA ASN A 216 -4.34 26.48 -21.27
C ASN A 216 -5.04 25.91 -22.50
N VAL A 217 -4.35 25.08 -23.28
CA VAL A 217 -4.97 24.30 -24.35
C VAL A 217 -5.65 23.10 -23.69
N VAL A 218 -6.85 23.36 -23.19
CA VAL A 218 -7.84 22.34 -22.85
C VAL A 218 -8.09 21.54 -24.14
N TYR A 219 -7.78 20.25 -24.13
CA TYR A 219 -8.34 19.30 -25.10
C TYR A 219 -9.84 19.18 -24.79
N GLN A 220 -10.61 20.16 -25.25
CA GLN A 220 -12.05 20.19 -25.10
C GLN A 220 -12.61 19.10 -26.04
N SER A 221 -12.89 17.92 -25.48
CA SER A 221 -13.73 16.95 -26.17
C SER A 221 -15.10 17.62 -26.35
N GLN A 222 -15.57 17.70 -27.60
CA GLN A 222 -16.87 18.28 -27.86
C GLN A 222 -17.96 17.26 -27.48
N ASN A 223 -18.70 17.60 -26.44
CA ASN A 223 -20.14 17.37 -26.23
C ASN A 223 -20.64 15.93 -26.01
N ALA A 224 -20.52 15.46 -24.77
CA ALA A 224 -21.56 14.66 -24.12
C ALA A 224 -21.79 15.22 -22.71
N THR A 225 -22.97 15.78 -22.44
CA THR A 225 -23.33 16.27 -21.09
C THR A 225 -24.07 15.19 -20.31
N GLY A 226 -23.83 15.08 -19.01
CA GLY A 226 -24.49 14.09 -18.13
C GLY A 226 -23.79 12.72 -18.17
N LEU A 227 -24.56 11.64 -17.97
CA LEU A 227 -24.02 10.28 -17.80
C LEU A 227 -23.11 9.80 -18.95
N VAL A 228 -23.41 10.17 -20.20
CA VAL A 228 -22.59 9.77 -21.36
C VAL A 228 -21.21 10.44 -21.31
N GLY A 229 -21.15 11.72 -20.90
CA GLY A 229 -19.88 12.42 -20.71
C GLY A 229 -19.09 11.83 -19.56
N LEU A 230 -19.76 11.55 -18.44
CA LEU A 230 -19.11 10.93 -17.28
C LEU A 230 -18.55 9.54 -17.59
N LEU A 231 -19.27 8.71 -18.35
CA LEU A 231 -18.76 7.40 -18.78
C LEU A 231 -17.58 7.50 -19.76
N GLU A 232 -17.50 8.58 -20.54
CA GLU A 232 -16.35 8.88 -21.39
C GLU A 232 -15.15 9.34 -20.54
N THR A 233 -15.38 10.17 -19.51
CA THR A 233 -14.35 10.51 -18.51
C THR A 233 -13.82 9.24 -17.85
N MET A 234 -14.71 8.37 -17.35
CA MET A 234 -14.35 7.08 -16.75
C MET A 234 -13.56 6.19 -17.71
N ARG A 235 -13.94 6.16 -19.00
CA ARG A 235 -13.21 5.41 -20.03
C ARG A 235 -11.76 5.86 -20.12
N VAL A 236 -11.54 7.18 -20.13
CA VAL A 236 -10.20 7.77 -20.20
C VAL A 236 -9.42 7.52 -18.91
N GLN A 237 -10.02 7.77 -17.74
CA GLN A 237 -9.37 7.56 -16.44
C GLN A 237 -8.99 6.10 -16.19
N MET A 238 -9.78 5.16 -16.71
CA MET A 238 -9.49 3.72 -16.61
C MET A 238 -8.68 3.17 -17.81
N GLU A 239 -8.17 4.05 -18.68
CA GLU A 239 -7.35 3.70 -19.85
C GLU A 239 -7.99 2.67 -20.80
N ILE A 240 -9.32 2.71 -20.91
CA ILE A 240 -10.08 1.78 -21.75
C ILE A 240 -10.08 2.27 -23.20
N SER A 241 -9.68 1.42 -24.15
CA SER A 241 -9.72 1.81 -25.56
C SER A 241 -11.15 2.04 -26.08
N GLU A 242 -11.35 3.00 -26.99
CA GLU A 242 -12.66 3.25 -27.65
C GLU A 242 -13.21 1.97 -28.32
N ALA A 243 -12.33 1.18 -28.95
CA ALA A 243 -12.71 -0.07 -29.59
C ALA A 243 -13.23 -1.12 -28.59
N MET A 244 -12.67 -1.17 -27.38
CA MET A 244 -13.16 -2.02 -26.32
C MET A 244 -14.50 -1.51 -25.78
N ASP A 245 -14.62 -0.22 -25.49
CA ASP A 245 -15.86 0.38 -24.99
C ASP A 245 -17.04 0.09 -25.91
N ILE A 246 -16.91 0.37 -27.21
CA ILE A 246 -17.95 0.11 -28.21
C ILE A 246 -18.33 -1.38 -28.23
N ARG A 247 -17.34 -2.28 -28.22
CA ARG A 247 -17.55 -3.73 -28.24
C ARG A 247 -18.30 -4.20 -26.99
N THR A 248 -17.90 -3.72 -25.82
CA THR A 248 -18.54 -4.06 -24.54
C THR A 248 -19.98 -3.55 -24.50
N ARG A 249 -20.23 -2.29 -24.88
CA ARG A 249 -21.60 -1.73 -24.95
C ARG A 249 -22.49 -2.55 -25.88
N GLN A 250 -22.01 -2.88 -27.08
CA GLN A 250 -22.75 -3.69 -28.04
C GLN A 250 -22.99 -5.11 -27.51
N GLY A 251 -21.98 -5.74 -26.90
CA GLY A 251 -22.10 -7.05 -26.28
C GLY A 251 -23.15 -7.09 -25.17
N LEU A 252 -23.17 -6.09 -24.29
CA LEU A 252 -24.16 -5.96 -23.23
C LEU A 252 -25.57 -5.70 -23.78
N LEU A 253 -25.71 -4.86 -24.81
CA LEU A 253 -27.00 -4.64 -25.49
C LEU A 253 -27.53 -5.93 -26.13
N ASN A 254 -26.66 -6.69 -26.80
CA ASN A 254 -27.00 -7.99 -27.38
C ASN A 254 -27.43 -9.00 -26.30
N ALA A 255 -26.77 -9.00 -25.15
CA ALA A 255 -27.11 -9.86 -24.02
C ALA A 255 -28.49 -9.58 -23.40
N LEU A 256 -29.02 -8.36 -23.60
CA LEU A 256 -30.34 -7.93 -23.14
C LEU A 256 -31.46 -8.26 -24.14
N VAL A 257 -31.13 -8.65 -25.37
CA VAL A 257 -32.12 -9.05 -26.38
C VAL A 257 -32.94 -10.23 -25.84
N GLY A 258 -34.26 -10.06 -25.75
CA GLY A 258 -35.17 -11.08 -25.21
C GLY A 258 -35.26 -11.15 -23.67
N LYS A 259 -34.51 -10.31 -22.94
CA LYS A 259 -34.56 -10.19 -21.46
C LYS A 259 -35.22 -8.89 -21.00
N VAL A 260 -36.19 -8.39 -21.77
CA VAL A 260 -36.87 -7.11 -21.51
C VAL A 260 -37.46 -7.08 -20.10
N GLY A 261 -37.10 -6.07 -19.30
CA GLY A 261 -37.55 -5.91 -17.91
C GLY A 261 -36.69 -6.60 -16.86
N LYS A 262 -35.70 -7.43 -17.24
CA LYS A 262 -34.70 -7.93 -16.29
C LYS A 262 -33.67 -6.85 -16.00
N ARG A 263 -33.29 -6.73 -14.73
CA ARG A 263 -32.25 -5.79 -14.30
C ARG A 263 -30.87 -6.32 -14.67
N MET A 264 -29.95 -5.39 -14.94
CA MET A 264 -28.58 -5.75 -15.35
C MET A 264 -27.75 -6.36 -14.23
N ASP A 265 -28.13 -6.11 -12.97
CA ASP A 265 -27.60 -6.76 -11.78
C ASP A 265 -27.92 -8.28 -11.68
N THR A 266 -28.67 -8.82 -12.65
CA THR A 266 -28.94 -10.26 -12.81
C THR A 266 -28.06 -10.92 -13.86
N LEU A 267 -27.21 -10.15 -14.55
CA LEU A 267 -26.36 -10.67 -15.61
C LEU A 267 -25.07 -11.27 -15.06
N LEU A 268 -24.76 -12.48 -15.52
CA LEU A 268 -23.42 -13.04 -15.41
C LEU A 268 -22.54 -12.43 -16.51
N ILE A 269 -22.06 -11.21 -16.26
CA ILE A 269 -21.44 -10.34 -17.28
C ILE A 269 -20.39 -11.07 -18.13
N PRO A 270 -19.40 -11.79 -17.56
CA PRO A 270 -18.37 -12.43 -18.38
C PRO A 270 -18.93 -13.50 -19.33
N LEU A 271 -19.92 -14.28 -18.88
CA LEU A 271 -20.58 -15.28 -19.71
C LEU A 271 -21.39 -14.62 -20.85
N GLU A 272 -22.11 -13.54 -20.53
CA GLU A 272 -22.92 -12.83 -21.51
C GLU A 272 -22.06 -12.22 -22.62
N LEU A 273 -20.92 -11.60 -22.25
CA LEU A 273 -19.95 -11.08 -23.21
C LEU A 273 -19.34 -12.20 -24.06
N LEU A 274 -18.97 -13.34 -23.47
CA LEU A 274 -18.46 -14.52 -24.20
C LEU A 274 -19.44 -15.06 -25.24
N CYS A 275 -20.75 -14.96 -24.98
CA CYS A 275 -21.80 -15.41 -25.88
C CYS A 275 -22.13 -14.40 -26.98
N CYS A 276 -22.01 -13.10 -26.69
CA CYS A 276 -22.55 -12.04 -27.55
C CYS A 276 -21.50 -11.32 -28.40
N ILE A 277 -20.21 -11.50 -28.08
CA ILE A 277 -19.11 -10.88 -28.82
C ILE A 277 -18.43 -11.93 -29.69
N SER A 278 -18.32 -11.62 -30.98
CA SER A 278 -17.73 -12.49 -31.99
C SER A 278 -16.22 -12.27 -32.17
N ARG A 279 -15.51 -13.29 -32.67
CA ARG A 279 -14.08 -13.21 -33.04
C ARG A 279 -13.78 -12.09 -34.04
N THR A 280 -14.72 -11.82 -34.94
CA THR A 280 -14.59 -10.82 -36.01
C THR A 280 -14.58 -9.37 -35.51
N GLU A 281 -14.95 -9.14 -34.25
CA GLU A 281 -14.94 -7.81 -33.64
C GLU A 281 -13.57 -7.40 -33.09
N PHE A 282 -12.55 -8.27 -33.21
CA PHE A 282 -11.19 -8.02 -32.73
C PHE A 282 -10.22 -7.73 -33.88
N PRO A 283 -9.20 -6.90 -33.64
CA PRO A 283 -8.21 -6.57 -34.67
C PRO A 283 -7.37 -7.78 -35.09
N ASP A 284 -7.11 -8.70 -34.15
CA ASP A 284 -6.29 -9.87 -34.37
C ASP A 284 -6.68 -11.03 -33.42
N LYS A 285 -6.22 -12.25 -33.75
CA LYS A 285 -6.50 -13.46 -32.97
C LYS A 285 -5.91 -13.42 -31.55
N LYS A 286 -4.78 -12.76 -31.33
CA LYS A 286 -4.13 -12.65 -30.02
C LYS A 286 -4.93 -11.76 -29.08
N ALA A 287 -5.47 -10.64 -29.57
CA ALA A 287 -6.37 -9.77 -28.83
C ALA A 287 -7.64 -10.52 -28.39
N TYR A 288 -8.23 -11.30 -29.31
CA TYR A 288 -9.38 -12.15 -28.99
C TYR A 288 -9.07 -13.19 -27.90
N ILE A 289 -7.97 -13.94 -28.05
CA ILE A 289 -7.58 -14.98 -27.08
C ILE A 289 -7.32 -14.38 -25.69
N ARG A 290 -6.65 -13.22 -25.62
CA ARG A 290 -6.42 -12.52 -24.33
C ARG A 290 -7.74 -12.13 -23.68
N TRP A 291 -8.64 -11.50 -24.44
CA TRP A 291 -9.97 -11.12 -23.94
C TRP A 291 -10.75 -12.36 -23.47
N GLN A 292 -10.81 -13.40 -24.28
CA GLN A 292 -11.51 -14.65 -23.93
C GLN A 292 -10.96 -15.26 -22.65
N LYS A 293 -9.64 -15.35 -22.53
CA LYS A 293 -8.97 -15.89 -21.35
C LYS A 293 -9.32 -15.09 -20.09
N ARG A 294 -9.34 -13.75 -20.17
CA ARG A 294 -9.84 -12.90 -19.07
C ARG A 294 -11.25 -13.31 -18.66
N GLN A 295 -12.18 -13.40 -19.61
CA GLN A 295 -13.57 -13.71 -19.29
C GLN A 295 -13.72 -15.09 -18.62
N LEU A 296 -12.95 -16.09 -19.06
CA LEU A 296 -12.93 -17.42 -18.44
C LEU A 296 -12.33 -17.38 -17.03
N ASN A 297 -11.22 -16.66 -16.84
CA ASN A 297 -10.58 -16.48 -15.54
C ASN A 297 -11.51 -15.77 -14.56
N MET A 298 -12.25 -14.74 -15.01
CA MET A 298 -13.25 -14.05 -14.17
C MET A 298 -14.38 -14.99 -13.71
N LEU A 299 -14.85 -15.88 -14.59
CA LEU A 299 -15.84 -16.89 -14.23
C LEU A 299 -15.29 -17.88 -13.20
N GLU A 300 -14.04 -18.32 -13.36
CA GLU A 300 -13.40 -19.23 -12.42
C GLU A 300 -13.17 -18.54 -11.06
N GLU A 301 -12.62 -17.33 -11.03
CA GLU A 301 -12.39 -16.61 -9.76
C GLU A 301 -13.70 -16.34 -9.03
N GLY A 302 -14.72 -15.84 -9.73
CA GLY A 302 -15.98 -15.45 -9.11
C GLY A 302 -16.85 -16.63 -8.67
N LEU A 303 -16.98 -17.65 -9.51
CA LEU A 303 -17.89 -18.76 -9.24
C LEU A 303 -17.23 -19.91 -8.46
N LEU A 304 -15.91 -20.08 -8.57
CA LEU A 304 -15.16 -21.21 -8.00
C LEU A 304 -14.26 -20.85 -6.82
N ASN A 305 -13.41 -19.83 -6.96
CA ASN A 305 -12.37 -19.57 -5.96
C ASN A 305 -12.84 -18.62 -4.86
N HIS A 306 -13.63 -17.61 -5.22
CA HIS A 306 -14.15 -16.60 -4.31
C HIS A 306 -15.68 -16.49 -4.39
N PRO A 307 -16.46 -17.57 -4.22
CA PRO A 307 -17.91 -17.48 -4.20
C PRO A 307 -18.41 -16.90 -2.88
N ILE A 308 -19.43 -16.05 -2.91
CA ILE A 308 -20.12 -15.60 -1.68
C ILE A 308 -20.84 -16.77 -0.98
N VAL A 309 -21.39 -17.72 -1.75
CA VAL A 309 -22.04 -18.93 -1.25
C VAL A 309 -21.21 -20.17 -1.62
N GLY A 310 -20.76 -20.91 -0.60
CA GLY A 310 -19.99 -22.15 -0.79
C GLY A 310 -20.72 -23.26 -1.56
N PHE A 311 -19.97 -24.28 -2.01
CA PHE A 311 -20.46 -25.25 -2.99
C PHE A 311 -21.48 -26.28 -2.49
N GLY A 312 -21.58 -26.55 -1.19
CA GLY A 312 -22.49 -27.58 -0.66
C GLY A 312 -22.44 -28.89 -1.49
N GLU A 313 -23.60 -29.37 -1.94
CA GLU A 313 -23.74 -30.56 -2.82
C GLU A 313 -23.36 -30.32 -4.29
N SER A 314 -23.09 -29.07 -4.70
CA SER A 314 -22.78 -28.68 -6.09
C SER A 314 -21.31 -28.87 -6.48
N GLY A 315 -20.51 -29.60 -5.68
CA GLY A 315 -19.09 -29.84 -5.96
C GLY A 315 -18.82 -30.48 -7.34
N ARG A 316 -19.74 -31.32 -7.85
CA ARG A 316 -19.62 -31.88 -9.21
C ARG A 316 -19.72 -30.82 -10.31
N LYS A 317 -20.61 -29.83 -10.13
CA LYS A 317 -20.75 -28.71 -11.07
C LYS A 317 -19.49 -27.86 -11.12
N ALA A 318 -18.76 -27.74 -10.01
CA ALA A 318 -17.49 -27.03 -9.98
C ALA A 318 -16.40 -27.72 -10.82
N SER A 319 -16.28 -29.05 -10.75
CA SER A 319 -15.35 -29.80 -11.61
C SER A 319 -15.75 -29.75 -13.08
N GLU A 320 -17.06 -29.84 -13.38
CA GLU A 320 -17.57 -29.73 -14.74
C GLU A 320 -17.31 -28.33 -15.33
N LEU A 321 -17.47 -27.28 -14.52
CA LEU A 321 -17.15 -25.90 -14.93
C LEU A 321 -15.68 -25.79 -15.38
N ARG A 322 -14.71 -26.26 -14.58
CA ARG A 322 -13.28 -26.22 -14.96
C ARG A 322 -13.00 -26.94 -16.27
N ILE A 323 -13.63 -28.09 -16.48
CA ILE A 323 -13.49 -28.86 -17.73
C ILE A 323 -14.03 -28.06 -18.92
N LEU A 324 -15.18 -27.39 -18.78
CA LEU A 324 -15.74 -26.57 -19.85
C LEU A 324 -14.86 -25.34 -20.16
N LEU A 325 -14.33 -24.65 -19.14
CA LEU A 325 -13.42 -23.52 -19.33
C LEU A 325 -12.18 -23.94 -20.13
N ALA A 326 -11.55 -25.05 -19.75
CA ALA A 326 -10.38 -25.60 -20.45
C ALA A 326 -10.70 -25.99 -21.90
N LYS A 327 -11.86 -26.62 -22.16
CA LYS A 327 -12.29 -26.96 -23.53
C LYS A 327 -12.53 -25.74 -24.41
N ILE A 328 -13.02 -24.65 -23.83
CA ILE A 328 -13.22 -23.40 -24.56
C ILE A 328 -11.88 -22.76 -24.92
N GLU A 329 -10.90 -22.77 -24.01
CA GLU A 329 -9.53 -22.30 -24.29
C GLU A 329 -8.85 -23.18 -25.36
N GLU A 330 -8.96 -24.50 -25.25
CA GLU A 330 -8.40 -25.47 -26.21
C GLU A 330 -8.99 -25.29 -27.61
N SER A 331 -10.27 -24.91 -27.72
CA SER A 331 -10.96 -24.73 -29.01
C SER A 331 -10.28 -23.72 -29.95
N GLU A 332 -9.49 -22.80 -29.40
CA GLU A 332 -8.73 -21.80 -30.18
C GLU A 332 -7.49 -22.38 -30.87
N SER A 333 -7.02 -23.55 -30.42
CA SER A 333 -5.91 -24.30 -31.01
C SER A 333 -6.34 -25.26 -32.13
N LEU A 334 -7.64 -25.54 -32.24
CA LEU A 334 -8.21 -26.46 -33.21
C LEU A 334 -8.49 -25.80 -34.57
N PRO A 335 -8.66 -26.58 -35.66
CA PRO A 335 -9.11 -26.06 -36.94
C PRO A 335 -10.45 -25.32 -36.82
N SER A 336 -10.64 -24.22 -37.56
CA SER A 336 -11.77 -23.30 -37.39
C SER A 336 -13.15 -23.96 -37.35
N SER A 337 -13.42 -24.91 -38.26
CA SER A 337 -14.72 -25.61 -38.31
C SER A 337 -15.00 -26.44 -37.06
N THR A 338 -13.99 -27.12 -36.53
CA THR A 338 -14.12 -28.00 -35.35
C THR A 338 -14.10 -27.17 -34.06
N GLY A 339 -13.20 -26.19 -33.99
CA GLY A 339 -13.07 -25.29 -32.84
C GLY A 339 -14.33 -24.45 -32.61
N GLU A 340 -14.95 -23.90 -33.67
CA GLU A 340 -16.18 -23.11 -33.54
C GLU A 340 -17.38 -23.95 -33.07
N LEU A 341 -17.49 -25.18 -33.58
CA LEU A 341 -18.53 -26.12 -33.14
C LEU A 341 -18.37 -26.46 -31.65
N GLN A 342 -17.15 -26.86 -31.25
CA GLN A 342 -16.84 -27.18 -29.86
C GLN A 342 -17.08 -25.98 -28.94
N ARG A 343 -16.62 -24.79 -29.33
CA ARG A 343 -16.83 -23.56 -28.57
C ARG A 343 -18.32 -23.30 -28.34
N THR A 344 -19.13 -23.38 -29.39
CA THR A 344 -20.57 -23.10 -29.32
C THR A 344 -21.30 -24.09 -28.42
N GLU A 345 -20.93 -25.38 -28.50
CA GLU A 345 -21.47 -26.41 -27.60
C GLU A 345 -21.05 -26.18 -26.15
N CYS A 346 -19.76 -25.91 -25.91
CA CYS A 346 -19.24 -25.66 -24.57
C CYS A 346 -19.86 -24.40 -23.95
N LEU A 347 -20.05 -23.31 -24.71
CA LEU A 347 -20.73 -22.09 -24.22
C LEU A 347 -22.18 -22.35 -23.82
N ARG A 348 -22.89 -23.23 -24.55
CA ARG A 348 -24.25 -23.64 -24.19
C ARG A 348 -24.26 -24.37 -22.86
N SER A 349 -23.40 -25.37 -22.69
CA SER A 349 -23.27 -26.11 -21.42
C SER A 349 -22.74 -25.23 -20.29
N LEU A 350 -21.86 -24.28 -20.58
CA LEU A 350 -21.32 -23.34 -19.59
C LEU A 350 -22.45 -22.52 -18.97
N ARG A 351 -23.40 -22.06 -19.79
CA ARG A 351 -24.59 -21.34 -19.30
C ARG A 351 -25.44 -22.17 -18.35
N GLU A 352 -25.66 -23.45 -18.66
CA GLU A 352 -26.43 -24.37 -17.81
C GLU A 352 -25.77 -24.62 -16.45
N ILE A 353 -24.44 -24.58 -16.38
CA ILE A 353 -23.67 -24.78 -15.15
C ILE A 353 -23.51 -23.50 -14.34
N CYS A 354 -23.16 -22.39 -14.99
CA CYS A 354 -22.85 -21.14 -14.31
C CYS A 354 -24.08 -20.48 -13.67
N ILE A 355 -25.26 -20.52 -14.32
CA ILE A 355 -26.47 -19.87 -13.79
C ILE A 355 -26.83 -20.42 -12.40
N PRO A 356 -26.95 -21.75 -12.17
CA PRO A 356 -27.20 -22.29 -10.85
C PRO A 356 -26.09 -22.03 -9.81
N LEU A 357 -24.87 -21.74 -10.23
CA LEU A 357 -23.77 -21.36 -9.32
C LEU A 357 -23.86 -19.88 -8.94
N ALA A 358 -24.25 -19.03 -9.88
CA ALA A 358 -24.38 -17.59 -9.66
C ALA A 358 -25.67 -17.24 -8.91
N GLU A 359 -26.79 -17.93 -9.14
CA GLU A 359 -28.08 -17.62 -8.52
C GLU A 359 -28.31 -18.38 -7.20
N ARG A 360 -27.25 -18.78 -6.50
CA ARG A 360 -27.37 -19.46 -5.21
C ARG A 360 -27.93 -18.49 -4.16
N PRO A 361 -28.97 -18.86 -3.39
CA PRO A 361 -29.51 -17.95 -2.37
C PRO A 361 -28.46 -17.60 -1.33
N ALA A 362 -28.10 -16.32 -1.21
CA ALA A 362 -27.30 -15.82 -0.10
C ALA A 362 -28.21 -15.44 1.09
N ARG A 363 -27.63 -15.30 2.30
CA ARG A 363 -28.41 -14.94 3.49
C ARG A 363 -29.03 -13.56 3.33
N GLY A 364 -30.36 -13.52 3.28
CA GLY A 364 -31.14 -12.29 3.14
C GLY A 364 -31.89 -12.17 1.80
N ASP A 365 -31.58 -13.02 0.82
CA ASP A 365 -32.27 -13.03 -0.46
C ASP A 365 -33.53 -13.89 -0.39
N LEU A 366 -34.69 -13.24 -0.53
CA LEU A 366 -36.00 -13.90 -0.44
C LEU A 366 -36.48 -14.46 -1.80
N THR A 367 -35.88 -14.06 -2.93
CA THR A 367 -36.43 -14.34 -4.27
C THR A 367 -35.52 -15.17 -5.19
N GLY A 368 -34.23 -15.35 -4.87
CA GLY A 368 -33.28 -16.08 -5.74
C GLY A 368 -33.02 -15.39 -7.09
N GLU A 369 -33.39 -14.11 -7.22
CA GLU A 369 -33.27 -13.33 -8.47
C GLU A 369 -31.95 -12.54 -8.57
N VAL A 370 -30.99 -12.78 -7.66
CA VAL A 370 -29.71 -12.05 -7.60
C VAL A 370 -28.60 -12.92 -8.19
N CYS A 371 -27.77 -12.34 -9.05
CA CYS A 371 -26.64 -13.02 -9.69
C CYS A 371 -25.36 -12.76 -8.88
N HIS A 372 -24.99 -13.71 -8.04
CA HIS A 372 -23.82 -13.70 -7.18
C HIS A 372 -22.59 -14.29 -7.88
N TRP A 373 -21.96 -13.50 -8.74
CA TRP A 373 -20.74 -13.91 -9.44
C TRP A 373 -19.51 -13.08 -9.12
N ALA A 374 -19.68 -11.81 -8.73
CA ALA A 374 -18.60 -10.87 -8.47
C ALA A 374 -18.66 -10.25 -7.07
N ASP A 375 -19.54 -10.74 -6.19
CA ASP A 375 -19.77 -10.21 -4.85
C ASP A 375 -19.10 -11.03 -3.73
N GLY A 376 -18.36 -12.08 -4.10
CA GLY A 376 -17.55 -12.82 -3.14
C GLY A 376 -16.18 -12.18 -2.89
N TYR A 377 -15.76 -12.24 -1.63
CA TYR A 377 -14.47 -11.75 -1.15
C TYR A 377 -13.37 -12.76 -1.53
N HIS A 378 -12.27 -12.38 -2.19
CA HIS A 378 -11.69 -11.03 -2.32
C HIS A 378 -11.84 -10.37 -3.68
N LEU A 379 -12.44 -11.07 -4.66
CA LEU A 379 -12.58 -10.59 -6.02
C LEU A 379 -13.34 -9.25 -6.08
N ASN A 380 -14.43 -9.15 -5.32
CA ASN A 380 -15.30 -7.99 -5.34
C ASN A 380 -14.59 -6.68 -5.01
N VAL A 381 -13.77 -6.66 -3.95
CA VAL A 381 -13.05 -5.47 -3.51
C VAL A 381 -11.87 -5.13 -4.42
N ARG A 382 -11.24 -6.14 -5.04
CA ARG A 382 -10.18 -5.91 -6.03
C ARG A 382 -10.73 -5.31 -7.33
N LEU A 383 -11.95 -5.68 -7.74
CA LEU A 383 -12.65 -5.01 -8.83
C LEU A 383 -13.09 -3.60 -8.44
N TYR A 384 -13.63 -3.43 -7.22
CA TYR A 384 -14.06 -2.11 -6.74
C TYR A 384 -12.89 -1.13 -6.57
N GLU A 385 -11.72 -1.61 -6.16
CA GLU A 385 -10.49 -0.83 -6.11
C GLU A 385 -10.17 -0.20 -7.47
N LYS A 386 -10.31 -0.95 -8.58
CA LYS A 386 -10.10 -0.40 -9.93
C LYS A 386 -11.08 0.68 -10.31
N LEU A 387 -12.31 0.60 -9.82
CA LEU A 387 -13.28 1.68 -9.98
C LEU A 387 -12.88 2.89 -9.15
N LEU A 388 -12.47 2.70 -7.90
CA LEU A 388 -12.06 3.81 -7.03
C LEU A 388 -10.82 4.54 -7.53
N LEU A 389 -9.87 3.85 -8.18
CA LEU A 389 -8.68 4.49 -8.75
C LEU A 389 -9.00 5.48 -9.88
N SER A 390 -10.17 5.37 -10.51
CA SER A 390 -10.59 6.30 -11.58
C SER A 390 -10.87 7.74 -11.11
N VAL A 391 -10.92 7.97 -9.79
CA VAL A 391 -11.13 9.32 -9.24
C VAL A 391 -9.89 10.20 -9.33
N PHE A 392 -8.71 9.62 -9.52
CA PHE A 392 -7.45 10.36 -9.69
C PHE A 392 -7.24 10.75 -11.15
N ASP A 393 -6.58 11.87 -11.38
CA ASP A 393 -6.24 12.31 -12.74
C ASP A 393 -5.12 11.42 -13.31
N VAL A 394 -5.41 10.77 -14.44
CA VAL A 394 -4.45 9.91 -15.17
C VAL A 394 -3.15 10.61 -15.58
N LEU A 395 -3.13 11.95 -15.69
CA LEU A 395 -1.95 12.74 -16.01
C LEU A 395 -1.23 13.28 -14.76
N ASP A 396 -1.92 13.33 -13.63
CA ASP A 396 -1.41 13.84 -12.36
C ASP A 396 -2.03 13.06 -11.19
N GLU A 397 -1.44 11.91 -10.85
CA GLU A 397 -1.98 11.00 -9.85
C GLU A 397 -2.07 11.62 -8.43
N GLY A 398 -1.49 12.81 -8.22
CA GLY A 398 -1.59 13.61 -6.99
C GLY A 398 -2.87 14.43 -6.89
N LYS A 399 -3.72 14.43 -7.92
CA LYS A 399 -4.96 15.20 -7.95
C LYS A 399 -6.19 14.33 -8.15
N LEU A 400 -7.27 14.76 -7.52
CA LEU A 400 -8.61 14.27 -7.80
C LEU A 400 -9.15 14.94 -9.07
N THR A 401 -9.94 14.20 -9.82
CA THR A 401 -10.72 14.70 -10.96
C THR A 401 -11.75 15.73 -10.51
N GLU A 402 -12.11 16.66 -11.40
CA GLU A 402 -13.13 17.69 -11.12
C GLU A 402 -14.50 17.05 -10.86
N GLU A 403 -14.79 15.89 -11.48
CA GLU A 403 -16.04 15.15 -11.38
C GLU A 403 -16.05 14.06 -10.28
N VAL A 404 -15.19 14.16 -9.27
CA VAL A 404 -15.03 13.10 -8.24
C VAL A 404 -16.34 12.74 -7.54
N GLU A 405 -17.21 13.72 -7.24
CA GLU A 405 -18.50 13.47 -6.60
C GLU A 405 -19.46 12.70 -7.52
N GLU A 406 -19.52 13.09 -8.79
CA GLU A 406 -20.31 12.42 -9.82
C GLU A 406 -19.81 11.01 -10.11
N ILE A 407 -18.48 10.82 -10.15
CA ILE A 407 -17.86 9.50 -10.30
C ILE A 407 -18.29 8.60 -9.13
N LEU A 408 -18.11 9.05 -7.89
CA LEU A 408 -18.47 8.25 -6.70
C LEU A 408 -19.97 7.92 -6.67
N GLU A 409 -20.83 8.84 -7.10
CA GLU A 409 -22.27 8.57 -7.23
C GLU A 409 -22.55 7.53 -8.32
N LEU A 410 -21.87 7.61 -9.46
CA LEU A 410 -21.97 6.61 -10.53
C LEU A 410 -21.51 5.22 -10.06
N LEU A 411 -20.45 5.13 -9.26
CA LEU A 411 -19.94 3.86 -8.74
C LEU A 411 -20.96 3.10 -7.90
N LYS A 412 -21.92 3.78 -7.27
CA LYS A 412 -23.03 3.14 -6.53
C LYS A 412 -23.87 2.22 -7.42
N SER A 413 -23.92 2.47 -8.74
CA SER A 413 -24.60 1.58 -9.69
C SER A 413 -23.99 0.17 -9.75
N THR A 414 -22.74 0.00 -9.30
CA THR A 414 -22.03 -1.30 -9.28
C THR A 414 -22.17 -2.03 -7.94
N TRP A 415 -22.60 -1.34 -6.88
CA TRP A 415 -22.56 -1.87 -5.51
C TRP A 415 -23.35 -3.17 -5.36
N ARG A 416 -24.49 -3.29 -6.04
CA ARG A 416 -25.28 -4.51 -5.99
C ARG A 416 -24.62 -5.70 -6.69
N ILE A 417 -23.88 -5.46 -7.77
CA ILE A 417 -23.16 -6.51 -8.53
C ILE A 417 -21.95 -7.01 -7.73
N LEU A 418 -21.27 -6.10 -7.02
CA LEU A 418 -20.06 -6.36 -6.24
C LEU A 418 -20.32 -6.63 -4.75
N GLY A 419 -21.57 -6.57 -4.29
CA GLY A 419 -21.90 -6.70 -2.87
C GLY A 419 -21.27 -5.63 -1.97
N ILE A 420 -21.04 -4.42 -2.50
CA ILE A 420 -20.44 -3.30 -1.77
C ILE A 420 -21.51 -2.59 -0.94
N THR A 421 -21.24 -2.45 0.34
CA THR A 421 -22.01 -1.61 1.25
C THR A 421 -21.33 -0.27 1.47
N GLU A 422 -22.04 0.69 2.05
CA GLU A 422 -21.49 2.00 2.36
C GLU A 422 -20.23 1.91 3.25
N THR A 423 -20.25 1.05 4.27
CA THR A 423 -19.09 0.81 5.14
C THR A 423 -17.91 0.17 4.40
N ILE A 424 -18.17 -0.81 3.52
CA ILE A 424 -17.12 -1.40 2.68
C ILE A 424 -16.52 -0.32 1.77
N HIS A 425 -17.35 0.56 1.20
CA HIS A 425 -16.88 1.67 0.39
C HIS A 425 -15.98 2.61 1.18
N TYR A 426 -16.37 3.07 2.36
CA TYR A 426 -15.54 3.97 3.17
C TYR A 426 -14.19 3.35 3.54
N ILE A 427 -14.16 2.05 3.87
CA ILE A 427 -12.91 1.33 4.17
C ILE A 427 -12.02 1.22 2.93
N CYS A 428 -12.55 0.75 1.80
CA CYS A 428 -11.77 0.64 0.56
C CYS A 428 -11.28 2.00 0.07
N TYR A 429 -12.14 3.03 0.13
CA TYR A 429 -11.79 4.36 -0.38
C TYR A 429 -10.78 5.08 0.51
N ALA A 430 -10.89 4.95 1.84
CA ALA A 430 -9.87 5.42 2.76
C ALA A 430 -8.50 4.82 2.45
N TRP A 431 -8.43 3.51 2.17
CA TRP A 431 -7.17 2.85 1.80
C TRP A 431 -6.65 3.32 0.44
N VAL A 432 -7.50 3.44 -0.58
CA VAL A 432 -7.10 3.92 -1.91
C VAL A 432 -6.52 5.34 -1.82
N LEU A 433 -7.19 6.26 -1.11
CA LEU A 433 -6.71 7.62 -0.89
C LEU A 433 -5.40 7.63 -0.10
N PHE A 434 -5.31 6.85 0.98
CA PHE A 434 -4.10 6.82 1.80
C PHE A 434 -2.90 6.26 1.03
N ARG A 435 -3.11 5.20 0.24
CA ARG A 435 -2.08 4.67 -0.64
C ARG A 435 -1.63 5.70 -1.68
N GLN A 436 -2.57 6.43 -2.27
CA GLN A 436 -2.23 7.46 -3.24
C GLN A 436 -1.46 8.62 -2.60
N PHE A 437 -1.81 9.01 -1.38
CA PHE A 437 -1.02 9.95 -0.59
C PHE A 437 0.42 9.46 -0.36
N VAL A 438 0.62 8.19 0.01
CA VAL A 438 1.99 7.67 0.21
C VAL A 438 2.82 7.74 -1.07
N ILE A 439 2.22 7.44 -2.23
CA ILE A 439 2.90 7.52 -3.53
C ILE A 439 3.26 8.97 -3.88
N THR A 440 2.29 9.88 -3.74
CA THR A 440 2.38 11.25 -4.29
C THR A 440 2.91 12.29 -3.31
N SER A 441 2.84 12.00 -2.01
CA SER A 441 3.07 12.94 -0.90
C SER A 441 2.12 14.15 -0.88
N GLU A 442 0.96 14.07 -1.57
CA GLU A 442 0.00 15.18 -1.64
C GLU A 442 -0.89 15.23 -0.39
N GLN A 443 -0.70 16.26 0.45
CA GLN A 443 -1.44 16.43 1.71
C GLN A 443 -2.96 16.56 1.50
N GLY A 444 -3.39 17.14 0.38
CA GLY A 444 -4.82 17.23 0.05
C GLY A 444 -5.49 15.85 0.01
N ILE A 445 -4.83 14.85 -0.58
CA ILE A 445 -5.35 13.47 -0.63
C ILE A 445 -5.44 12.87 0.77
N LEU A 446 -4.45 13.12 1.63
CA LEU A 446 -4.44 12.65 3.02
C LEU A 446 -5.66 13.17 3.81
N GLN A 447 -6.01 14.43 3.63
CA GLN A 447 -7.20 15.01 4.27
C GLN A 447 -8.48 14.29 3.85
N HIS A 448 -8.64 13.99 2.56
CA HIS A 448 -9.75 13.17 2.07
C HIS A 448 -9.74 11.76 2.69
N ALA A 449 -8.56 11.13 2.83
CA ALA A 449 -8.45 9.83 3.49
C ALA A 449 -8.94 9.88 4.96
N ILE A 450 -8.56 10.93 5.70
CA ILE A 450 -9.02 11.18 7.08
C ILE A 450 -10.54 11.34 7.12
N GLU A 451 -11.13 12.06 6.17
CA GLU A 451 -12.58 12.21 6.08
C GLU A 451 -13.29 10.88 5.85
N GLN A 452 -12.77 10.02 4.97
CA GLN A 452 -13.32 8.68 4.77
C GLN A 452 -13.18 7.81 6.02
N LEU A 453 -12.03 7.85 6.70
CA LEU A 453 -11.81 7.14 7.96
C LEU A 453 -12.81 7.56 9.05
N LYS A 454 -13.18 8.85 9.12
CA LYS A 454 -14.18 9.38 10.06
C LYS A 454 -15.61 8.90 9.75
N LYS A 455 -15.91 8.56 8.49
CA LYS A 455 -17.23 8.07 8.06
C LYS A 455 -17.44 6.58 8.35
N ILE A 456 -16.38 5.82 8.65
CA ILE A 456 -16.50 4.39 8.98
C ILE A 456 -17.22 4.25 10.34
N PRO A 457 -18.42 3.62 10.39
CA PRO A 457 -19.15 3.48 11.64
C PRO A 457 -18.43 2.51 12.58
N LEU A 458 -18.44 2.82 13.87
CA LEU A 458 -17.96 1.91 14.91
C LEU A 458 -18.89 0.68 15.04
N LYS A 459 -18.39 -0.44 15.54
CA LYS A 459 -19.15 -1.70 15.73
C LYS A 459 -20.47 -1.46 16.42
N GLU A 460 -20.51 -0.63 17.47
CA GLU A 460 -21.71 -0.26 18.22
C GLU A 460 -22.77 0.47 17.37
N GLN A 461 -22.33 1.22 16.36
CA GLN A 461 -23.18 1.98 15.44
C GLN A 461 -23.69 1.13 14.27
N ARG A 462 -23.04 0.01 13.97
CA ARG A 462 -23.43 -0.90 12.87
C ARG A 462 -24.68 -1.71 13.20
N GLY A 463 -25.52 -1.95 12.20
CA GLY A 463 -26.68 -2.85 12.33
C GLY A 463 -26.28 -4.32 12.51
N PRO A 464 -27.15 -5.19 13.07
CA PRO A 464 -26.82 -6.60 13.30
C PRO A 464 -26.47 -7.36 12.01
N GLN A 465 -27.13 -7.04 10.89
CA GLN A 465 -26.87 -7.66 9.58
C GLN A 465 -25.50 -7.26 9.02
N GLU A 466 -25.15 -5.98 9.12
CA GLU A 466 -23.86 -5.46 8.67
C GLU A 466 -22.69 -6.04 9.50
N ARG A 467 -22.86 -6.16 10.82
CA ARG A 467 -21.88 -6.82 11.69
C ARG A 467 -21.64 -8.27 11.28
N LEU A 468 -22.71 -9.00 10.95
CA LEU A 468 -22.60 -10.39 10.49
C LEU A 468 -21.91 -10.47 9.12
N GLN A 469 -22.22 -9.55 8.20
CA GLN A 469 -21.57 -9.47 6.91
C GLN A 469 -20.06 -9.24 7.07
N LEU A 470 -19.63 -8.16 7.73
CA LEU A 470 -18.21 -7.87 7.92
C LEU A 470 -17.47 -8.98 8.65
N LYS A 471 -18.10 -9.62 9.65
CA LYS A 471 -17.51 -10.77 10.37
C LYS A 471 -17.29 -11.99 9.47
N SER A 472 -18.10 -12.16 8.42
CA SER A 472 -17.94 -13.27 7.48
C SER A 472 -16.83 -13.04 6.44
N LEU A 473 -16.37 -11.79 6.29
CA LEU A 473 -15.31 -11.42 5.36
C LEU A 473 -13.95 -11.67 6.01
N LEU A 474 -13.43 -12.88 5.81
CA LEU A 474 -12.11 -13.30 6.27
C LEU A 474 -11.20 -13.57 5.09
N SER A 475 -9.95 -13.10 5.16
CA SER A 475 -8.90 -13.39 4.19
C SER A 475 -7.81 -14.21 4.86
N ARG A 476 -7.39 -15.28 4.19
CA ARG A 476 -6.31 -16.15 4.65
C ARG A 476 -5.10 -15.93 3.76
N VAL A 477 -4.00 -15.46 4.33
CA VAL A 477 -2.76 -15.14 3.60
C VAL A 477 -1.62 -15.99 4.14
N GLU A 478 -0.95 -16.69 3.24
CA GLU A 478 0.30 -17.39 3.52
C GLU A 478 1.46 -16.38 3.52
N ARG A 479 2.15 -16.25 4.65
CA ARG A 479 3.43 -15.53 4.77
C ARG A 479 4.53 -16.50 5.20
N GLU A 480 5.78 -16.08 5.13
CA GLU A 480 6.95 -16.87 5.57
C GLU A 480 6.82 -17.35 7.03
N GLU A 481 6.16 -16.56 7.89
CA GLU A 481 5.88 -16.86 9.30
C GLU A 481 4.69 -17.83 9.52
N GLY A 482 4.04 -18.30 8.45
CA GLY A 482 2.87 -19.16 8.48
C GLY A 482 1.60 -18.51 7.95
N VAL A 483 0.47 -19.20 8.15
CA VAL A 483 -0.82 -18.75 7.64
C VAL A 483 -1.51 -17.81 8.62
N ARG A 484 -1.77 -16.57 8.21
CA ARG A 484 -2.48 -15.59 9.02
C ARG A 484 -3.86 -15.30 8.43
N GLU A 485 -4.86 -15.27 9.29
CA GLU A 485 -6.20 -14.81 8.94
C GLU A 485 -6.32 -13.32 9.28
N PHE A 486 -6.94 -12.57 8.37
CA PHE A 486 -7.24 -11.16 8.57
C PHE A 486 -8.74 -10.96 8.40
N THR A 487 -9.34 -10.20 9.32
CA THR A 487 -10.69 -9.69 9.13
C THR A 487 -10.70 -8.56 8.12
N PHE A 488 -11.86 -8.22 7.57
CA PHE A 488 -11.98 -7.17 6.56
C PHE A 488 -11.35 -5.83 7.00
N LEU A 489 -11.59 -5.40 8.24
CA LEU A 489 -10.97 -4.18 8.76
C LEU A 489 -9.45 -4.32 8.84
N GLN A 490 -8.94 -5.46 9.30
CA GLN A 490 -7.50 -5.70 9.39
C GLN A 490 -6.83 -5.69 8.01
N SER A 491 -7.45 -6.26 6.98
CA SER A 491 -6.88 -6.33 5.63
C SER A 491 -6.58 -4.95 5.02
N PHE A 492 -7.36 -3.92 5.39
CA PHE A 492 -7.25 -2.56 4.84
C PHE A 492 -6.66 -1.55 5.83
N LEU A 493 -7.02 -1.60 7.12
CA LEU A 493 -6.61 -0.60 8.10
C LEU A 493 -5.29 -0.92 8.78
N LEU A 494 -4.90 -2.19 8.88
CA LEU A 494 -3.62 -2.56 9.49
C LEU A 494 -2.41 -2.03 8.71
N PRO A 495 -2.35 -2.09 7.36
CA PRO A 495 -1.26 -1.47 6.60
C PRO A 495 -1.18 0.04 6.84
N ILE A 496 -2.32 0.75 6.85
CA ILE A 496 -2.40 2.19 7.14
C ILE A 496 -1.83 2.48 8.52
N LYS A 497 -2.29 1.75 9.54
CA LYS A 497 -1.82 1.88 10.92
C LYS A 497 -0.30 1.65 11.02
N LYS A 498 0.19 0.53 10.48
CA LYS A 498 1.61 0.17 10.51
C LYS A 498 2.49 1.23 9.87
N TRP A 499 2.07 1.75 8.71
CA TRP A 499 2.80 2.82 8.04
C TRP A 499 2.83 4.08 8.90
N ALA A 500 1.68 4.51 9.44
CA ALA A 500 1.59 5.69 10.29
C ALA A 500 2.42 5.54 11.57
N ASP A 501 2.37 4.38 12.22
CA ASP A 501 3.18 4.05 13.40
C ASP A 501 4.67 4.14 13.10
N LYS A 502 5.11 3.63 11.94
CA LYS A 502 6.52 3.69 11.50
C LYS A 502 6.98 5.13 11.30
N GLN A 503 6.16 5.98 10.69
CA GLN A 503 6.50 7.40 10.53
C GLN A 503 6.57 8.13 11.88
N LEU A 504 5.57 7.91 12.74
CA LEU A 504 5.49 8.56 14.05
C LEU A 504 6.51 8.00 15.05
N GLY A 505 6.95 6.74 14.92
CA GLY A 505 8.02 6.15 15.72
C GLY A 505 9.39 6.80 15.47
N ASP A 506 9.55 7.59 14.41
CA ASP A 506 10.72 8.43 14.19
C ASP A 506 10.31 9.79 13.60
N TYR A 507 9.37 10.48 14.26
CA TYR A 507 8.82 11.74 13.73
C TYR A 507 9.88 12.83 13.55
N HIS A 508 10.94 12.84 14.37
CA HIS A 508 12.09 13.73 14.21
C HIS A 508 12.81 13.59 12.86
N LEU A 509 12.77 12.40 12.26
CA LEU A 509 13.38 12.12 10.96
C LEU A 509 12.41 12.41 9.80
N HIS A 510 11.14 12.05 9.98
CA HIS A 510 10.15 12.03 8.89
C HIS A 510 9.40 13.35 8.70
N PHE A 511 9.31 14.21 9.72
CA PHE A 511 8.55 15.44 9.65
C PHE A 511 9.44 16.68 9.80
N CYS A 512 9.21 17.66 8.94
CA CYS A 512 9.83 18.99 9.04
C CYS A 512 9.11 19.85 10.09
N GLU A 513 9.77 20.93 10.49
CA GLU A 513 9.33 21.86 11.54
C GLU A 513 7.93 22.44 11.25
N GLY A 514 7.00 22.30 12.21
CA GLY A 514 5.64 22.86 12.11
C GLY A 514 4.72 22.18 11.10
N SER A 515 4.96 20.91 10.76
CA SER A 515 4.24 20.24 9.69
C SER A 515 2.81 19.84 10.06
N ALA A 516 1.82 20.49 9.44
CA ALA A 516 0.42 20.06 9.44
C ALA A 516 0.25 18.58 9.01
N LEU A 517 1.20 18.06 8.23
CA LEU A 517 1.25 16.66 7.85
C LEU A 517 1.36 15.73 9.07
N MET A 518 2.14 16.09 10.09
CA MET A 518 2.27 15.25 11.28
C MET A 518 0.95 15.17 12.04
N GLU A 519 0.22 16.28 12.16
CA GLU A 519 -1.11 16.31 12.79
C GLU A 519 -2.12 15.41 12.05
N ASP A 520 -2.09 15.45 10.72
CA ASP A 520 -2.89 14.59 9.86
C ASP A 520 -2.50 13.10 10.04
N ILE A 521 -1.21 12.77 10.09
CA ILE A 521 -0.74 11.39 10.32
C ILE A 521 -1.08 10.88 11.73
N VAL A 522 -0.96 11.71 12.77
CA VAL A 522 -1.45 11.38 14.12
C VAL A 522 -2.95 11.08 14.07
N SER A 523 -3.72 11.87 13.33
CA SER A 523 -5.16 11.62 13.15
C SER A 523 -5.42 10.28 12.46
N VAL A 524 -4.69 9.93 11.40
CA VAL A 524 -4.79 8.63 10.74
C VAL A 524 -4.45 7.48 11.69
N ALA A 525 -3.36 7.60 12.44
CA ALA A 525 -2.93 6.57 13.40
C ALA A 525 -4.00 6.32 14.47
N MET A 526 -4.55 7.39 15.05
CA MET A 526 -5.60 7.27 16.07
C MET A 526 -6.91 6.72 15.50
N LEU A 527 -7.34 7.18 14.33
CA LEU A 527 -8.58 6.71 13.69
C LEU A 527 -8.49 5.22 13.31
N SER A 528 -7.42 4.82 12.62
CA SER A 528 -7.20 3.43 12.19
C SER A 528 -7.11 2.49 13.39
N ARG A 529 -6.40 2.89 14.44
CA ARG A 529 -6.32 2.12 15.69
C ARG A 529 -7.67 1.96 16.36
N ARG A 530 -8.43 3.04 16.53
CA ARG A 530 -9.76 3.00 17.16
C ARG A 530 -10.70 2.05 16.41
N LEU A 531 -10.67 2.04 15.09
CA LEU A 531 -11.45 1.12 14.26
C LEU A 531 -10.99 -0.33 14.42
N LEU A 532 -9.69 -0.57 14.61
CA LEU A 532 -9.11 -1.91 14.79
C LEU A 532 -9.27 -2.49 16.20
N LEU A 533 -9.42 -1.66 17.23
CA LEU A 533 -9.64 -2.10 18.63
C LEU A 533 -10.96 -2.88 18.80
N GLU A 534 -11.87 -2.81 17.83
CA GLU A 534 -13.16 -3.51 17.84
C GLU A 534 -13.05 -5.02 17.56
N GLU A 535 -11.88 -5.47 17.10
CA GLU A 535 -11.57 -6.83 16.67
C GLU A 535 -11.06 -7.69 17.84
N PRO A 536 -11.52 -8.96 17.95
CA PRO A 536 -11.34 -9.78 19.15
C PRO A 536 -9.87 -10.08 19.51
N GLU A 537 -8.95 -10.10 18.54
CA GLU A 537 -7.52 -10.34 18.77
C GLU A 537 -6.78 -9.08 19.25
N MET A 538 -7.23 -7.89 18.83
CA MET A 538 -6.61 -6.62 19.21
C MET A 538 -7.20 -6.00 20.49
N ALA A 539 -8.37 -6.47 20.93
CA ALA A 539 -9.00 -6.06 22.18
C ALA A 539 -8.20 -6.49 23.44
N VAL A 540 -7.26 -7.43 23.31
CA VAL A 540 -6.43 -7.94 24.42
C VAL A 540 -5.32 -6.97 24.83
N GLN A 541 -4.97 -6.02 23.95
CA GLN A 541 -4.03 -4.93 24.22
C GLN A 541 -4.82 -3.63 24.37
N SER A 542 -5.37 -3.38 25.56
CA SER A 542 -6.05 -2.11 25.87
C SER A 542 -5.05 -0.97 26.09
N VAL A 543 -4.19 -0.76 25.10
CA VAL A 543 -3.26 0.37 25.08
C VAL A 543 -4.13 1.60 24.80
N THR A 544 -4.04 2.62 25.65
CA THR A 544 -4.83 3.85 25.50
C THR A 544 -4.22 4.76 24.43
N ASP A 545 -4.96 5.78 23.98
CA ASP A 545 -4.40 6.82 23.08
C ASP A 545 -3.20 7.52 23.72
N ARG A 546 -3.16 7.62 25.05
CA ARG A 546 -2.02 8.19 25.79
C ARG A 546 -0.80 7.31 25.66
N ASP A 547 -0.93 6.02 25.98
CA ASP A 547 0.18 5.07 25.94
C ASP A 547 0.80 4.95 24.53
N GLN A 548 -0.01 5.09 23.48
CA GLN A 548 0.48 5.07 22.11
C GLN A 548 1.27 6.33 21.75
N ILE A 549 0.80 7.50 22.19
CA ILE A 549 1.55 8.76 22.02
C ILE A 549 2.86 8.70 22.80
N GLU A 550 2.84 8.19 24.03
CA GLU A 550 4.04 7.95 24.83
C GLU A 550 5.01 6.99 24.12
N THR A 551 4.50 5.94 23.49
CA THR A 551 5.31 5.01 22.68
C THR A 551 5.97 5.73 21.50
N TYR A 552 5.25 6.58 20.76
CA TYR A 552 5.84 7.34 19.65
C TYR A 552 6.91 8.33 20.13
N ILE A 553 6.64 9.04 21.24
CA ILE A 553 7.60 9.94 21.89
C ILE A 553 8.84 9.15 22.27
N ALA A 554 8.67 8.00 22.93
CA ALA A 554 9.78 7.18 23.38
C ALA A 554 10.66 6.69 22.23
N LEU A 555 10.06 6.11 21.19
CA LEU A 555 10.79 5.61 20.02
C LEU A 555 11.51 6.74 19.28
N SER A 556 10.82 7.85 19.02
CA SER A 556 11.41 8.93 18.23
C SER A 556 12.52 9.66 18.98
N ILE A 557 12.36 9.88 20.29
CA ILE A 557 13.40 10.48 21.13
C ILE A 557 14.62 9.58 21.22
N LYS A 558 14.44 8.26 21.43
CA LYS A 558 15.56 7.32 21.41
C LYS A 558 16.32 7.39 20.09
N ASN A 559 15.61 7.33 18.96
CA ASN A 559 16.20 7.43 17.62
C ASN A 559 16.93 8.78 17.41
N ALA A 560 16.34 9.90 17.82
CA ALA A 560 16.94 11.22 17.70
C ALA A 560 18.16 11.41 18.61
N PHE A 561 18.11 10.88 19.83
CA PHE A 561 19.22 10.91 20.78
C PHE A 561 20.39 10.07 20.30
N THR A 562 20.15 8.87 19.76
CA THR A 562 21.21 8.03 19.17
C THR A 562 21.90 8.73 17.99
N ARG A 563 21.14 9.38 17.10
CA ARG A 563 21.73 10.19 16.02
C ARG A 563 22.56 11.36 16.56
N THR A 564 22.04 12.06 17.57
CA THR A 564 22.74 13.16 18.23
C THR A 564 24.05 12.68 18.86
N LEU A 565 24.06 11.50 19.49
CA LEU A 565 25.26 10.91 20.07
C LEU A 565 26.36 10.67 19.02
N GLN A 566 25.99 10.07 17.88
CA GLN A 566 26.92 9.85 16.76
C GLN A 566 27.45 11.18 16.18
N GLU A 567 26.60 12.20 16.05
CA GLU A 567 27.02 13.53 15.60
C GLU A 567 27.98 14.19 16.59
N VAL A 568 27.70 14.07 17.90
CA VAL A 568 28.56 14.61 18.97
C VAL A 568 29.94 13.95 18.96
N GLU A 569 30.02 12.62 18.80
CA GLU A 569 31.31 11.91 18.70
C GLU A 569 32.17 12.48 17.56
N THR A 570 31.58 12.71 16.38
CA THR A 570 32.33 13.28 15.25
C THR A 570 32.68 14.76 15.41
N THR A 571 31.87 15.53 16.11
CA THR A 571 32.03 17.00 16.21
C THR A 571 32.87 17.43 17.41
N ALA A 572 32.86 16.67 18.50
CA ALA A 572 33.70 16.89 19.67
C ALA A 572 35.20 16.82 19.30
N ASP A 573 35.57 15.82 18.49
CA ASP A 573 36.93 15.65 17.96
C ASP A 573 37.37 16.84 17.10
N ALA A 574 36.45 17.43 16.33
CA ALA A 574 36.73 18.56 15.45
C ALA A 574 36.80 19.91 16.18
N ARG A 575 36.04 20.08 17.27
CA ARG A 575 35.93 21.34 18.03
C ARG A 575 36.79 21.36 19.29
N ASN A 576 37.37 20.24 19.68
CA ASN A 576 38.13 20.06 20.92
C ASN A 576 37.29 20.47 22.15
N GLU A 577 36.00 20.11 22.14
CA GLU A 577 35.05 20.29 23.24
C GLU A 577 34.76 18.94 23.89
N HIS A 578 34.44 18.91 25.19
CA HIS A 578 34.15 17.66 25.88
C HIS A 578 32.85 17.03 25.34
N PRO A 579 32.83 15.76 24.90
CA PRO A 579 31.66 15.12 24.28
C PRO A 579 30.39 15.19 25.15
N LEU A 580 30.49 14.97 26.46
CA LEU A 580 29.34 15.08 27.36
C LEU A 580 28.79 16.50 27.50
N ALA A 581 29.64 17.53 27.46
CA ALA A 581 29.19 18.92 27.52
C ALA A 581 28.44 19.30 26.24
N LEU A 582 28.98 18.89 25.09
CA LEU A 582 28.35 19.08 23.79
C LEU A 582 27.03 18.29 23.68
N LEU A 583 27.00 17.03 24.17
CA LEU A 583 25.80 16.20 24.22
C LEU A 583 24.70 16.84 25.07
N ALA A 584 25.03 17.43 26.22
CA ALA A 584 24.06 18.14 27.06
C ALA A 584 23.40 19.30 26.31
N GLU A 585 24.20 20.11 25.59
CA GLU A 585 23.70 21.24 24.81
C GLU A 585 22.86 20.77 23.61
N GLN A 586 23.28 19.72 22.90
CA GLN A 586 22.49 19.16 21.80
C GLN A 586 21.18 18.52 22.30
N THR A 587 21.21 17.83 23.44
CA THR A 587 20.01 17.27 24.08
C THR A 587 19.03 18.38 24.47
N LYS A 588 19.54 19.49 24.99
CA LYS A 588 18.74 20.67 25.31
C LYS A 588 18.12 21.30 24.05
N ASN A 589 18.89 21.37 22.96
CA ASN A 589 18.40 21.90 21.69
C ASN A 589 17.36 20.98 21.03
N LEU A 590 17.54 19.66 21.14
CA LEU A 590 16.54 18.67 20.75
C LEU A 590 15.24 18.89 21.51
N LEU A 591 15.28 19.01 22.85
CA LEU A 591 14.08 19.24 23.66
C LEU A 591 13.39 20.59 23.34
N LYS A 592 14.15 21.67 23.08
CA LYS A 592 13.57 22.96 22.63
C LYS A 592 12.86 22.82 21.28
N LYS A 593 13.45 22.07 20.36
CA LYS A 593 12.85 21.79 19.05
C LYS A 593 11.56 20.99 19.22
N ASP A 594 11.60 19.96 20.05
CA ASP A 594 10.46 19.11 20.38
C ASP A 594 9.29 19.92 20.95
N ASP A 595 9.57 20.77 21.94
CA ASP A 595 8.60 21.60 22.64
C ASP A 595 7.90 22.61 21.73
N THR A 596 8.63 23.14 20.74
CA THR A 596 8.09 24.15 19.83
C THR A 596 7.36 23.55 18.63
N MET A 597 7.71 22.33 18.20
CA MET A 597 7.28 21.82 16.89
C MET A 597 6.37 20.60 16.97
N PHE A 598 6.69 19.62 17.82
CA PHE A 598 6.06 18.31 17.79
C PHE A 598 5.16 18.09 19.00
N LEU A 599 5.61 18.51 20.18
CA LEU A 599 4.87 18.36 21.42
C LEU A 599 3.55 19.15 21.45
N PRO A 600 3.37 20.32 20.81
CA PRO A 600 2.06 20.97 20.73
C PRO A 600 1.01 20.11 20.01
N ILE A 601 1.42 19.33 19.00
CA ILE A 601 0.56 18.43 18.23
C ILE A 601 0.18 17.22 19.10
N LEU A 602 1.17 16.58 19.71
CA LEU A 602 0.97 15.39 20.55
C LEU A 602 0.19 15.73 21.85
N SER A 603 0.40 16.92 22.40
CA SER A 603 -0.28 17.43 23.59
C SER A 603 -1.78 17.62 23.41
N GLN A 604 -2.26 17.79 22.17
CA GLN A 604 -3.71 17.83 21.91
C GLN A 604 -4.43 16.52 22.27
N ARG A 605 -3.70 15.39 22.32
CA ARG A 605 -4.25 14.06 22.62
C ARG A 605 -3.74 13.52 23.95
N HIS A 606 -2.53 13.89 24.34
CA HIS A 606 -1.94 13.53 25.62
C HIS A 606 -1.31 14.76 26.31
N PRO A 607 -2.03 15.43 27.23
CA PRO A 607 -1.58 16.68 27.83
C PRO A 607 -0.22 16.66 28.53
N GLN A 608 0.29 15.47 28.90
CA GLN A 608 1.59 15.30 29.54
C GLN A 608 2.72 14.95 28.56
N ALA A 609 2.50 14.99 27.24
CA ALA A 609 3.48 14.62 26.22
C ALA A 609 4.83 15.34 26.41
N THR A 610 4.79 16.63 26.74
CA THR A 610 5.98 17.43 27.04
C THR A 610 6.75 16.91 28.25
N VAL A 611 6.04 16.50 29.30
CA VAL A 611 6.66 15.95 30.52
C VAL A 611 7.33 14.62 30.23
N VAL A 612 6.69 13.77 29.42
CA VAL A 612 7.23 12.47 29.00
C VAL A 612 8.51 12.66 28.17
N SER A 613 8.49 13.55 27.18
CA SER A 613 9.67 13.86 26.36
C SER A 613 10.83 14.41 27.21
N ALA A 614 10.56 15.41 28.04
CA ALA A 614 11.56 16.04 28.90
C ALA A 614 12.18 15.04 29.90
N SER A 615 11.35 14.20 30.51
CA SER A 615 11.80 13.18 31.47
C SER A 615 12.65 12.10 30.80
N LEU A 616 12.28 11.68 29.59
CA LEU A 616 13.02 10.67 28.83
C LEU A 616 14.40 11.19 28.41
N LEU A 617 14.48 12.40 27.85
CA LEU A 617 15.76 13.00 27.48
C LEU A 617 16.67 13.22 28.70
N HIS A 618 16.09 13.61 29.85
CA HIS A 618 16.82 13.68 31.12
C HIS A 618 17.38 12.32 31.54
N LYS A 619 16.58 11.24 31.47
CA LYS A 619 17.05 9.88 31.79
C LYS A 619 18.16 9.43 30.83
N LEU A 620 18.00 9.63 29.53
CA LEU A 620 18.96 9.22 28.50
C LEU A 620 20.32 9.92 28.66
N TYR A 621 20.33 11.24 28.82
CA TYR A 621 21.58 11.96 29.08
C TYR A 621 22.16 11.58 30.45
N GLY A 622 21.31 11.44 31.48
CA GLY A 622 21.70 11.02 32.82
C GLY A 622 22.45 9.68 32.83
N ASN A 623 22.00 8.72 32.03
CA ASN A 623 22.66 7.42 31.86
C ASN A 623 24.08 7.55 31.28
N LYS A 624 24.29 8.46 30.33
CA LYS A 624 25.63 8.74 29.77
C LYS A 624 26.50 9.58 30.70
N LEU A 625 25.89 10.45 31.51
CA LEU A 625 26.59 11.29 32.50
C LEU A 625 27.04 10.51 33.74
N LYS A 626 26.28 9.50 34.17
CA LYS A 626 26.52 8.76 35.42
C LYS A 626 27.94 8.20 35.56
N PRO A 627 28.53 7.50 34.56
CA PRO A 627 29.91 7.02 34.65
C PRO A 627 30.94 8.15 34.86
N PHE A 628 30.70 9.32 34.28
CA PHE A 628 31.57 10.48 34.44
C PHE A 628 31.49 11.05 35.87
N ILE A 629 30.29 11.11 36.46
CA ILE A 629 30.11 11.54 37.85
C ILE A 629 30.78 10.55 38.82
N ASP A 630 30.64 9.24 38.58
CA ASP A 630 31.22 8.21 39.44
C ASP A 630 32.76 8.22 39.43
N GLY A 631 33.37 8.64 38.31
CA GLY A 631 34.82 8.76 38.13
C GLY A 631 35.41 10.14 38.48
N ALA A 632 34.60 11.17 38.71
CA ALA A 632 35.07 12.53 38.97
C ALA A 632 35.52 12.74 40.43
N GLU A 633 36.81 12.54 40.72
CA GLU A 633 37.39 12.73 42.06
C GLU A 633 38.03 14.12 42.28
N HIS A 634 38.38 14.84 41.21
CA HIS A 634 39.09 16.13 41.25
C HIS A 634 38.49 17.16 40.29
N LEU A 635 38.70 18.46 40.56
CA LEU A 635 38.29 19.54 39.67
C LEU A 635 39.23 19.60 38.45
N THR A 636 38.78 19.07 37.32
CA THR A 636 39.48 19.12 36.03
C THR A 636 38.82 20.12 35.07
N GLU A 637 39.51 20.44 33.97
CA GLU A 637 38.94 21.24 32.87
C GLU A 637 37.65 20.60 32.32
N ASP A 638 37.63 19.26 32.24
CA ASP A 638 36.46 18.48 31.84
C ASP A 638 35.26 18.72 32.78
N VAL A 639 35.48 18.67 34.10
CA VAL A 639 34.44 18.93 35.11
C VAL A 639 33.88 20.35 34.97
N VAL A 640 34.75 21.34 34.73
CA VAL A 640 34.37 22.74 34.53
C VAL A 640 33.53 22.94 33.26
N SER A 641 33.68 22.08 32.26
CA SER A 641 32.85 22.11 31.03
C SER A 641 31.54 21.32 31.15
N VAL A 642 31.58 20.12 31.73
CA VAL A 642 30.44 19.18 31.73
C VAL A 642 29.38 19.54 32.75
N PHE A 643 29.76 19.94 33.97
CA PHE A 643 28.79 20.19 35.04
C PHE A 643 27.88 21.39 34.75
N PRO A 644 28.38 22.55 34.29
CA PRO A 644 27.50 23.67 33.93
C PRO A 644 26.56 23.33 32.77
N ALA A 645 27.00 22.55 31.78
CA ALA A 645 26.16 22.14 30.66
C ALA A 645 25.05 21.17 31.12
N ALA A 646 25.38 20.21 31.99
CA ALA A 646 24.42 19.29 32.60
C ALA A 646 23.38 20.02 33.48
N ASP A 647 23.82 20.95 34.34
CA ASP A 647 22.93 21.78 35.17
C ASP A 647 22.03 22.66 34.29
N SER A 648 22.55 23.23 33.20
CA SER A 648 21.75 24.03 32.26
C SER A 648 20.65 23.22 31.55
N LEU A 649 20.92 21.95 31.21
CA LEU A 649 19.92 21.02 30.68
C LEU A 649 18.88 20.67 31.75
N GLU A 650 19.32 20.31 32.96
CA GLU A 650 18.43 19.95 34.08
C GLU A 650 17.49 21.09 34.46
N GLN A 651 18.00 22.32 34.58
CA GLN A 651 17.18 23.50 34.86
C GLN A 651 16.14 23.75 33.77
N TYR A 652 16.50 23.51 32.50
CA TYR A 652 15.55 23.66 31.40
C TYR A 652 14.45 22.58 31.45
N VAL A 653 14.81 21.32 31.69
CA VAL A 653 13.85 20.22 31.88
C VAL A 653 12.89 20.54 33.03
N MET A 654 13.41 21.00 34.16
CA MET A 654 12.58 21.35 35.32
C MET A 654 11.62 22.51 35.01
N ALA A 655 12.12 23.57 34.39
CA ALA A 655 11.31 24.71 33.98
C ALA A 655 10.18 24.28 33.03
N LEU A 656 10.47 23.36 32.12
CA LEU A 656 9.50 22.85 31.15
C LEU A 656 8.40 22.02 31.82
N ILE A 657 8.77 21.11 32.75
CA ILE A 657 7.80 20.33 33.51
C ILE A 657 6.91 21.24 34.36
N MET A 658 7.46 22.28 35.01
CA MET A 658 6.68 23.26 35.77
C MET A 658 5.74 24.09 34.90
N SER A 659 6.06 24.29 33.62
CA SER A 659 5.20 25.04 32.71
C SER A 659 3.91 24.29 32.32
N VAL A 660 3.92 22.96 32.43
CA VAL A 660 2.82 22.08 32.01
C VAL A 660 2.05 21.49 33.20
N CYS A 661 2.71 21.24 34.32
CA CYS A 661 2.14 20.61 35.51
C CYS A 661 1.77 21.62 36.60
N GLU A 662 0.71 21.34 37.36
CA GLU A 662 0.47 22.02 38.65
C GLU A 662 1.57 21.64 39.66
N ASP A 663 1.91 22.54 40.58
CA ASP A 663 3.03 22.41 41.52
C ASP A 663 3.11 21.02 42.21
N ALA A 664 1.97 20.49 42.66
CA ALA A 664 1.91 19.19 43.33
C ALA A 664 2.24 18.00 42.41
N THR A 665 1.90 18.07 41.12
CA THR A 665 2.22 17.04 40.12
C THR A 665 3.65 17.16 39.61
N ALA A 666 4.16 18.38 39.45
CA ALA A 666 5.55 18.63 39.09
C ALA A 666 6.51 18.05 40.14
N GLU A 667 6.19 18.16 41.43
CA GLU A 667 6.96 17.53 42.50
C GLU A 667 7.05 16.00 42.38
N VAL A 668 6.00 15.33 41.91
CA VAL A 668 6.02 13.88 41.70
C VAL A 668 6.98 13.51 40.59
N TYR A 669 6.98 14.23 39.47
CA TYR A 669 7.93 14.00 38.38
C TYR A 669 9.37 14.31 38.82
N PHE A 670 9.60 15.38 39.58
CA PHE A 670 10.92 15.69 40.12
C PHE A 670 11.45 14.65 41.11
N ARG A 671 10.57 13.94 41.82
CA ARG A 671 10.98 12.80 42.65
C ARG A 671 11.33 11.57 41.82
N LYS A 672 10.66 11.39 40.68
CA LYS A 672 10.96 10.31 39.72
C LYS A 672 12.25 10.57 38.94
N LEU A 673 12.59 11.84 38.68
CA LEU A 673 13.87 12.22 38.09
C LEU A 673 15.00 12.14 39.11
N THR A 674 16.05 11.38 38.79
CA THR A 674 17.28 11.40 39.59
C THR A 674 18.09 12.65 39.23
N LEU A 675 17.80 13.77 39.92
CA LEU A 675 18.42 15.06 39.61
C LEU A 675 19.95 14.97 39.63
N TYR A 676 20.58 15.45 38.56
CA TYR A 676 22.04 15.54 38.42
C TYR A 676 22.61 16.33 39.58
N LYS A 677 21.96 17.43 40.00
CA LYS A 677 22.42 18.28 41.10
C LYS A 677 22.67 17.53 42.41
N LYS A 678 21.86 16.52 42.76
CA LYS A 678 22.11 15.70 43.96
C LYS A 678 23.35 14.82 43.79
N ALA A 679 23.61 14.33 42.58
CA ALA A 679 24.81 13.55 42.26
C ALA A 679 26.06 14.45 42.18
N LEU A 680 25.91 15.69 41.69
CA LEU A 680 26.95 16.71 41.63
C LEU A 680 27.35 17.21 43.04
N GLU A 681 26.38 17.49 43.92
CA GLU A 681 26.62 17.85 45.34
C GLU A 681 27.27 16.70 46.12
N TYR A 682 26.95 15.45 45.79
CA TYR A 682 27.59 14.26 46.37
C TYR A 682 29.04 14.10 45.90
N GLY A 683 29.33 14.39 44.62
CA GLY A 683 30.69 14.49 44.08
C GLY A 683 31.51 15.58 44.78
N GLU A 684 30.94 16.77 44.97
CA GLU A 684 31.57 17.87 45.71
C GLU A 684 31.81 17.54 47.20
N GLN A 685 30.91 16.79 47.85
CA GLN A 685 31.13 16.32 49.22
C GLN A 685 32.22 15.25 49.33
N LYS A 686 32.35 14.34 48.35
CA LYS A 686 33.49 13.41 48.26
C LYS A 686 34.81 14.18 48.06
N PHE A 687 34.82 15.19 47.20
CA PHE A 687 35.94 16.11 46.97
C PHE A 687 36.37 16.85 48.24
N GLY A 688 35.42 17.39 49.00
CA GLY A 688 35.68 18.05 50.28
C GLY A 688 36.22 17.11 51.37
N LYS A 689 35.94 15.81 51.29
CA LYS A 689 36.51 14.78 52.18
C LYS A 689 37.92 14.35 51.74
N TRP A 690 38.21 14.29 50.44
CA TRP A 690 39.54 13.98 49.91
C TRP A 690 40.57 15.08 50.24
N ILE A 691 40.21 16.36 50.05
CA ILE A 691 41.06 17.50 50.44
C ILE A 691 41.36 17.50 51.95
N LYS A 692 40.39 17.10 52.79
CA LYS A 692 40.59 16.99 54.24
C LYS A 692 41.41 15.76 54.66
N SER A 693 41.56 14.77 53.79
CA SER A 693 42.30 13.53 54.08
C SER A 693 43.73 13.54 53.54
N ASN A 694 44.04 14.38 52.55
CA ASN A 694 45.35 14.49 51.89
C ASN A 694 45.97 15.90 51.96
N GLY A 695 45.40 16.80 52.77
CA GLY A 695 45.91 18.14 53.06
C GLY A 695 46.72 18.20 54.35
#